data_AF-A0A9K3KP23-F1
#
_entry.id   AF-A0A9K3KP23-F1
#
_cell.length_a   1.000
_cell.length_b   1.000
_cell.length_c   1.000
_cell.angle_alpha   90.00
_cell.angle_beta   90.00
_cell.angle_gamma   90.00
#
_symmetry.space_group_name_H-M   'P 1'
#
loop_
_entity.id
_entity.type
_entity.pdbx_description
1 polymer ?
#
loop_
_entity_poly.entity_id
_entity_poly.type
_entity_poly.pdbx_seq_one_letter_code
_entity_poly.pdbx_strand_id
1 'polypeptide(L)'
;MMTATAVCRNRMSHLLLLLCIFGSRSIGVSAQGIDLGGGIVTRTDVEYLADLTLDIRDMRQLLASGNKDSALRIYLEGKNSEKQIGVLFKLSELSTSLADNPLSQATPAYFYHLYGLAGRSTNLEELTGNGAYADRFVREAIQNGHPRAARAALVLNIWMYAAHVLYEGVDTCQKRTDADNPSQFDIGGGGLDKFIALWIGFGQTHGSSAGFGLYALTEESDTLFSKAAVDDSGFLPADDGQLAESDANRQIKLLYQQGAGILTLSDVCSSSNKDSPKKLWAVVSQIISKMYVPLLRMLIVSILEQDKEATELYATAVVPQAAQCRPSTFHRLNDELLQGDVNFGRTEVILSDLQEIYACFGLSCDDIGSVLKVYDGVNIPSCIASQNNAPMALYKPATAVGPIARIDLDVLQLRILTSVGLFNFAKVLYLYGRNSPRQRLSDTEPFGYYSIAEFAIASSRKNAEPYYSAFVSYHNDPKYADNLIRQTLDGTGKWDNGKSTEQRSVVIAEASAFLVLYLHLIAQINGAINNCKNIQDDGEYELTHPWDEVAALLIGSLEGMEEGGSLDVQDGQLIWGLSTRRAFQFQTLNRQGYANINSQLEDLLYAGRGELDALHCGMLEKTADDVKRLSIVPLMQSVLRYAVQNEQLPADSFSPDLAFGEVYAMAIIPIVQIYDPAAAALLEDNMLSRSGVKPVADGAQEVANAIGAAASAMGINPRSLGSTPEANPSLLHGGSSAVVINPWIISSLGALATSIYLIL
;
A
#
# COMPACT_ATOMS: atom_id res chain seq x y z
N MET A 1 18.34 -21.42 40.46
CA MET A 1 19.14 -22.31 41.34
C MET A 1 18.39 -23.62 41.52
N MET A 2 19.00 -24.73 41.07
CA MET A 2 18.85 -26.15 41.45
C MET A 2 17.46 -26.77 41.75
N THR A 3 16.99 -27.59 40.79
CA THR A 3 16.48 -28.98 40.87
C THR A 3 15.88 -29.55 42.18
N ALA A 4 14.67 -30.14 42.09
CA ALA A 4 14.41 -31.57 42.36
C ALA A 4 12.94 -32.01 42.10
N THR A 5 12.83 -33.10 41.33
CA THR A 5 11.78 -34.14 41.17
C THR A 5 11.19 -34.68 42.49
N ALA A 6 10.12 -35.47 42.62
CA ALA A 6 8.92 -35.89 41.87
C ALA A 6 8.19 -36.97 42.74
N VAL A 7 6.97 -37.35 42.36
CA VAL A 7 6.30 -38.68 42.54
C VAL A 7 5.05 -38.77 43.46
N CYS A 8 3.97 -39.11 42.75
CA CYS A 8 2.58 -39.49 43.04
C CYS A 8 2.27 -40.42 44.22
N ARG A 9 1.04 -40.29 44.76
CA ARG A 9 0.14 -41.44 44.96
C ARG A 9 -1.35 -41.05 45.02
N ASN A 10 -2.17 -42.05 44.74
CA ASN A 10 -3.48 -42.01 44.08
C ASN A 10 -4.64 -42.32 45.05
N ARG A 11 -5.84 -41.83 44.68
CA ARG A 11 -7.19 -42.44 44.77
C ARG A 11 -7.99 -42.60 46.08
N MET A 12 -9.26 -42.14 45.97
CA MET A 12 -10.54 -42.76 46.38
C MET A 12 -10.87 -42.82 47.89
N SER A 13 -12.07 -42.55 48.43
CA SER A 13 -13.45 -42.39 47.91
C SER A 13 -14.38 -41.91 49.04
N HIS A 14 -15.47 -41.19 48.68
CA HIS A 14 -16.83 -41.10 49.29
C HIS A 14 -16.97 -40.79 50.82
N LEU A 15 -17.87 -39.93 51.34
CA LEU A 15 -19.25 -39.58 50.99
C LEU A 15 -19.74 -38.43 51.92
N LEU A 16 -20.62 -37.56 51.42
CA LEU A 16 -21.62 -36.71 52.14
C LEU A 16 -21.16 -35.64 53.15
N LEU A 17 -21.29 -34.36 52.76
CA LEU A 17 -22.10 -33.39 53.52
C LEU A 17 -22.62 -32.29 52.57
N LEU A 18 -23.94 -32.21 52.42
CA LEU A 18 -24.66 -31.10 51.82
C LEU A 18 -24.53 -29.85 52.72
N LEU A 19 -24.30 -28.68 52.12
CA LEU A 19 -24.96 -27.43 52.51
C LEU A 19 -24.87 -26.39 51.39
N CYS A 20 -26.03 -25.85 51.04
CA CYS A 20 -26.34 -24.98 49.91
C CYS A 20 -25.64 -23.62 49.97
N ILE A 21 -25.08 -23.19 48.83
CA ILE A 21 -25.01 -21.76 48.47
C ILE A 21 -25.49 -21.64 47.02
N PHE A 22 -26.56 -20.89 46.86
CA PHE A 22 -27.08 -20.44 45.57
C PHE A 22 -26.00 -19.60 44.86
N GLY A 23 -25.33 -20.20 43.88
CA GLY A 23 -24.57 -19.49 42.86
C GLY A 23 -25.32 -19.66 41.54
N SER A 24 -25.84 -18.56 41.01
CA SER A 24 -26.35 -18.44 39.65
C SER A 24 -25.37 -19.08 38.67
N ARG A 25 -25.72 -20.27 38.15
CA ARG A 25 -25.04 -20.86 37.00
C ARG A 25 -25.33 -19.96 35.79
N SER A 26 -24.39 -19.05 35.51
CA SER A 26 -24.12 -18.67 34.14
C SER A 26 -23.82 -19.95 33.37
N ILE A 27 -24.72 -20.35 32.50
CA ILE A 27 -24.49 -21.39 31.50
C ILE A 27 -23.38 -20.83 30.62
N GLY A 28 -22.14 -21.21 30.91
CA GLY A 28 -21.04 -21.06 29.99
C GLY A 28 -21.31 -22.00 28.83
N VAL A 29 -21.89 -21.48 27.75
CA VAL A 29 -21.76 -22.12 26.44
C VAL A 29 -20.28 -22.08 26.13
N SER A 30 -19.59 -23.23 26.26
CA SER A 30 -18.25 -23.35 25.70
C SER A 30 -18.42 -23.15 24.19
N ALA A 31 -17.86 -22.07 23.64
CA ALA A 31 -17.79 -21.90 22.19
C ALA A 31 -17.05 -23.11 21.63
N GLN A 32 -17.79 -24.01 20.98
CA GLN A 32 -17.25 -25.22 20.39
C GLN A 32 -16.78 -24.82 18.99
N GLY A 33 -15.47 -24.92 18.75
CA GLY A 33 -14.90 -24.69 17.43
C GLY A 33 -15.50 -25.59 16.36
N ILE A 34 -15.54 -25.12 15.11
CA ILE A 34 -16.08 -25.85 13.96
C ILE A 34 -14.93 -26.40 13.11
N ASP A 35 -14.99 -27.68 12.77
CA ASP A 35 -14.15 -28.31 11.74
C ASP A 35 -14.73 -28.00 10.37
N LEU A 36 -14.01 -27.21 9.59
CA LEU A 36 -14.45 -26.76 8.27
C LEU A 36 -14.06 -27.75 7.15
N GLY A 37 -13.36 -28.83 7.49
CA GLY A 37 -12.62 -29.62 6.51
C GLY A 37 -11.28 -28.98 6.15
N GLY A 38 -10.55 -29.60 5.21
CA GLY A 38 -9.24 -29.09 4.78
C GLY A 38 -8.15 -29.04 5.87
N GLY A 39 -8.38 -29.64 7.05
CA GLY A 39 -7.44 -29.68 8.17
C GLY A 39 -7.45 -28.43 9.07
N ILE A 40 -8.53 -27.63 9.05
CA ILE A 40 -8.67 -26.43 9.88
C ILE A 40 -9.86 -26.55 10.84
N VAL A 41 -9.59 -26.28 12.12
CA VAL A 41 -10.61 -26.12 13.16
C VAL A 41 -10.57 -24.69 13.68
N THR A 42 -11.73 -24.06 13.76
CA THR A 42 -11.90 -22.68 14.24
C THR A 42 -12.02 -22.62 15.75
N ARG A 43 -11.86 -21.44 16.35
CA ARG A 43 -11.98 -21.22 17.81
C ARG A 43 -13.37 -20.69 18.17
N THR A 44 -13.99 -19.98 17.25
CA THR A 44 -15.37 -19.46 17.37
C THR A 44 -16.31 -20.23 16.46
N ASP A 45 -17.60 -20.22 16.79
CA ASP A 45 -18.65 -20.73 15.90
C ASP A 45 -18.83 -19.79 14.70
N VAL A 46 -18.49 -20.30 13.52
CA VAL A 46 -18.52 -19.58 12.23
C VAL A 46 -19.13 -20.45 11.12
N GLU A 47 -19.86 -21.51 11.48
CA GLU A 47 -20.44 -22.47 10.52
C GLU A 47 -21.34 -21.76 9.50
N TYR A 48 -22.17 -20.81 9.96
CA TYR A 48 -23.06 -20.04 9.08
C TYR A 48 -22.31 -19.31 7.95
N LEU A 49 -21.06 -18.87 8.15
CA LEU A 49 -20.27 -18.23 7.10
C LEU A 49 -19.80 -19.25 6.05
N ALA A 50 -19.44 -20.46 6.48
CA ALA A 50 -19.07 -21.54 5.57
C ALA A 50 -20.27 -22.00 4.74
N ASP A 51 -21.47 -22.03 5.33
CA ASP A 51 -22.72 -22.44 4.67
C ASP A 51 -23.15 -21.53 3.52
N LEU A 52 -22.62 -20.30 3.42
CA LEU A 52 -22.84 -19.44 2.25
C LEU A 52 -22.39 -20.10 0.95
N THR A 53 -21.41 -21.01 0.98
CA THR A 53 -21.00 -21.74 -0.23
C THR A 53 -22.03 -22.78 -0.69
N LEU A 54 -22.93 -23.22 0.18
CA LEU A 54 -24.09 -24.05 -0.22
C LEU A 54 -25.10 -23.23 -1.03
N ASP A 55 -25.27 -21.95 -0.71
CA ASP A 55 -26.10 -21.03 -1.49
C ASP A 55 -25.47 -20.80 -2.89
N ILE A 56 -24.14 -20.66 -2.97
CA ILE A 56 -23.40 -20.59 -4.24
C ILE A 56 -23.62 -21.86 -5.08
N ARG A 57 -23.51 -23.05 -4.47
CA ARG A 57 -23.77 -24.33 -5.14
C ARG A 57 -25.18 -24.36 -5.74
N ASP A 58 -26.18 -24.03 -4.92
CA ASP A 58 -27.58 -24.11 -5.31
C ASP A 58 -27.90 -23.10 -6.42
N MET A 59 -27.36 -21.88 -6.33
CA MET A 59 -27.43 -20.88 -7.40
C MET A 59 -26.83 -21.41 -8.70
N ARG A 60 -25.63 -22.01 -8.66
CA ARG A 60 -24.98 -22.57 -9.86
C ARG A 60 -25.83 -23.64 -10.54
N GLN A 61 -26.44 -24.55 -9.77
CA GLN A 61 -27.32 -25.60 -10.30
C GLN A 61 -28.61 -25.03 -10.92
N LEU A 62 -29.21 -24.03 -10.29
CA LEU A 62 -30.41 -23.36 -10.79
C LEU A 62 -30.13 -22.56 -12.06
N LEU A 63 -29.02 -21.82 -12.12
CA LEU A 63 -28.61 -21.09 -13.32
C LEU A 63 -28.29 -22.04 -14.49
N ALA A 64 -27.61 -23.15 -14.24
CA ALA A 64 -27.33 -24.17 -15.25
C ALA A 64 -28.60 -24.82 -15.82
N SER A 65 -29.70 -24.83 -15.06
CA SER A 65 -31.02 -25.30 -15.50
C SER A 65 -31.94 -24.19 -16.01
N GLY A 66 -31.44 -22.95 -16.13
CA GLY A 66 -32.20 -21.80 -16.63
C GLY A 66 -33.18 -21.17 -15.62
N ASN A 67 -33.16 -21.60 -14.35
CA ASN A 67 -34.07 -21.13 -13.30
C ASN A 67 -33.52 -19.88 -12.58
N LYS A 68 -33.52 -18.75 -13.30
CA LYS A 68 -32.96 -17.47 -12.82
C LYS A 68 -33.68 -16.93 -11.58
N ASP A 69 -35.01 -17.03 -11.52
CA ASP A 69 -35.81 -16.49 -10.41
C ASP A 69 -35.50 -17.20 -9.08
N SER A 70 -35.34 -18.53 -9.11
CA SER A 70 -34.98 -19.27 -7.90
C SER A 70 -33.54 -18.99 -7.48
N ALA A 71 -32.62 -18.80 -8.43
CA ALA A 71 -31.25 -18.39 -8.12
C ALA A 71 -31.21 -16.98 -7.51
N LEU A 72 -32.00 -16.04 -8.05
CA LEU A 72 -32.14 -14.69 -7.51
C LEU A 72 -32.71 -14.72 -6.09
N ARG A 73 -33.72 -15.58 -5.83
CA ARG A 73 -34.27 -15.73 -4.49
C ARG A 73 -33.23 -16.22 -3.48
N ILE A 74 -32.43 -17.24 -3.83
CA ILE A 74 -31.33 -17.70 -2.94
C ILE A 74 -30.35 -16.55 -2.66
N TYR A 75 -30.00 -15.77 -3.68
CA TYR A 75 -29.09 -14.64 -3.51
C TYR A 75 -29.62 -13.54 -2.56
N LEU A 76 -30.93 -13.24 -2.63
CA LEU A 76 -31.58 -12.15 -1.88
C LEU A 76 -32.13 -12.56 -0.51
N GLU A 77 -32.50 -13.83 -0.36
CA GLU A 77 -33.21 -14.32 0.82
C GLU A 77 -32.38 -15.36 1.60
N GLY A 78 -31.34 -15.93 1.00
CA GLY A 78 -30.56 -17.03 1.55
C GLY A 78 -31.32 -18.35 1.48
N LYS A 79 -30.62 -19.45 1.73
CA LYS A 79 -31.28 -20.77 1.89
C LYS A 79 -30.64 -21.63 2.95
N ASN A 80 -29.31 -21.66 3.03
CA ASN A 80 -28.58 -22.59 3.89
C ASN A 80 -27.89 -21.90 5.07
N SER A 81 -27.43 -20.66 4.92
CA SER A 81 -26.67 -19.94 5.96
C SER A 81 -27.59 -19.30 7.00
N GLU A 82 -27.52 -19.73 8.26
CA GLU A 82 -28.37 -19.25 9.36
C GLU A 82 -27.52 -18.62 10.47
N LYS A 83 -27.49 -17.28 10.57
CA LYS A 83 -26.67 -16.57 11.57
C LYS A 83 -27.24 -16.67 12.99
N GLN A 84 -28.55 -16.82 13.09
CA GLN A 84 -29.32 -17.02 14.33
C GLN A 84 -30.56 -17.82 13.99
N ILE A 85 -31.15 -18.51 14.97
CA ILE A 85 -32.38 -19.32 14.77
C ILE A 85 -33.47 -18.48 14.08
N GLY A 86 -33.92 -18.92 12.92
CA GLY A 86 -34.91 -18.31 12.04
C GLY A 86 -34.40 -17.16 11.16
N VAL A 87 -33.11 -16.82 11.23
CA VAL A 87 -32.52 -15.65 10.56
C VAL A 87 -31.42 -16.09 9.60
N LEU A 88 -31.77 -16.14 8.31
CA LEU A 88 -30.83 -16.43 7.24
C LEU A 88 -29.86 -15.27 7.02
N PHE A 89 -28.60 -15.60 6.75
CA PHE A 89 -27.58 -14.68 6.28
C PHE A 89 -27.41 -14.82 4.77
N LYS A 90 -27.36 -13.69 4.07
CA LYS A 90 -27.61 -13.65 2.62
C LYS A 90 -26.36 -13.25 1.87
N LEU A 91 -26.17 -13.80 0.67
CA LEU A 91 -25.06 -13.42 -0.21
C LEU A 91 -25.11 -11.94 -0.63
N SER A 92 -26.31 -11.36 -0.77
CA SER A 92 -26.50 -9.92 -1.02
C SER A 92 -26.11 -9.05 0.18
N GLU A 93 -26.39 -9.51 1.40
CA GLU A 93 -26.09 -8.79 2.63
C GLU A 93 -24.58 -8.51 2.78
N LEU A 94 -23.71 -9.41 2.27
CA LEU A 94 -22.25 -9.21 2.26
C LEU A 94 -21.80 -7.93 1.54
N SER A 95 -22.50 -7.53 0.48
CA SER A 95 -22.17 -6.33 -0.29
C SER A 95 -22.92 -5.11 0.25
N THR A 96 -24.22 -5.26 0.56
CA THR A 96 -25.03 -4.13 1.02
C THR A 96 -24.62 -3.66 2.41
N SER A 97 -24.23 -4.56 3.32
CA SER A 97 -23.78 -4.18 4.67
C SER A 97 -22.50 -3.35 4.64
N LEU A 98 -21.62 -3.56 3.65
CA LEU A 98 -20.43 -2.73 3.47
C LEU A 98 -20.81 -1.34 2.94
N ALA A 99 -21.78 -1.28 2.03
CA ALA A 99 -22.28 -0.04 1.45
C ALA A 99 -23.06 0.83 2.43
N ASP A 100 -23.76 0.22 3.39
CA ASP A 100 -24.56 0.90 4.41
C ASP A 100 -23.70 1.61 5.47
N ASN A 101 -22.42 1.21 5.60
CA ASN A 101 -21.49 1.83 6.54
C ASN A 101 -20.92 3.14 5.99
N PRO A 102 -20.68 4.16 6.85
CA PRO A 102 -19.99 5.37 6.43
C PRO A 102 -18.62 5.05 5.81
N LEU A 103 -18.24 5.75 4.74
CA LEU A 103 -16.96 5.53 4.05
C LEU A 103 -15.75 5.67 5.00
N SER A 104 -15.84 6.53 6.02
CA SER A 104 -14.81 6.69 7.05
C SER A 104 -14.56 5.43 7.89
N GLN A 105 -15.43 4.42 7.80
CA GLN A 105 -15.31 3.11 8.44
C GLN A 105 -15.00 1.98 7.44
N ALA A 106 -14.88 2.29 6.15
CA ALA A 106 -14.53 1.30 5.15
C ALA A 106 -13.15 0.69 5.45
N THR A 107 -13.05 -0.63 5.28
CA THR A 107 -11.78 -1.33 5.37
C THR A 107 -10.95 -1.08 4.10
N PRO A 108 -9.60 -1.16 4.17
CA PRO A 108 -8.73 -0.80 3.05
C PRO A 108 -9.05 -1.51 1.73
N ALA A 109 -9.25 -2.83 1.73
CA ALA A 109 -9.59 -3.57 0.50
C ALA A 109 -10.89 -3.06 -0.14
N TYR A 110 -11.94 -2.82 0.65
CA TYR A 110 -13.20 -2.31 0.15
C TYR A 110 -13.06 -0.89 -0.38
N PHE A 111 -12.39 -0.02 0.39
CA PHE A 111 -12.16 1.36 -0.03
C PHE A 111 -11.33 1.47 -1.32
N TYR A 112 -10.20 0.77 -1.44
CA TYR A 112 -9.40 0.80 -2.67
C TYR A 112 -10.19 0.30 -3.88
N HIS A 113 -11.11 -0.65 -3.68
CA HIS A 113 -12.03 -1.09 -4.72
C HIS A 113 -12.95 0.04 -5.18
N LEU A 114 -13.62 0.74 -4.26
CA LEU A 114 -14.48 1.86 -4.60
C LEU A 114 -13.70 2.99 -5.26
N TYR A 115 -12.51 3.28 -4.76
CA TYR A 115 -11.60 4.27 -5.33
C TYR A 115 -11.19 3.93 -6.77
N GLY A 116 -10.90 2.66 -7.05
CA GLY A 116 -10.65 2.20 -8.41
C GLY A 116 -11.88 2.27 -9.32
N LEU A 117 -13.06 1.85 -8.84
CA LEU A 117 -14.31 1.95 -9.62
C LEU A 117 -14.69 3.41 -9.91
N ALA A 118 -14.34 4.34 -9.03
CA ALA A 118 -14.51 5.78 -9.23
C ALA A 118 -13.36 6.39 -10.07
N GLY A 119 -12.54 5.59 -10.74
CA GLY A 119 -11.45 6.09 -11.59
C GLY A 119 -10.39 6.90 -10.83
N ARG A 120 -10.13 6.56 -9.56
CA ARG A 120 -9.27 7.29 -8.61
C ARG A 120 -9.81 8.66 -8.17
N SER A 121 -11.11 8.89 -8.31
CA SER A 121 -11.76 10.08 -7.76
C SER A 121 -11.89 10.01 -6.25
N THR A 122 -11.67 11.14 -5.58
CA THR A 122 -11.94 11.31 -4.14
C THR A 122 -13.33 11.91 -3.87
N ASN A 123 -14.15 12.09 -4.93
CA ASN A 123 -15.51 12.57 -4.80
C ASN A 123 -16.37 11.55 -4.04
N LEU A 124 -16.96 11.98 -2.93
CA LEU A 124 -17.72 11.09 -2.05
C LEU A 124 -18.98 10.50 -2.72
N GLU A 125 -19.63 11.24 -3.63
CA GLU A 125 -20.81 10.76 -4.37
C GLU A 125 -20.43 9.64 -5.34
N GLU A 126 -19.31 9.78 -6.06
CA GLU A 126 -18.81 8.75 -6.97
C GLU A 126 -18.37 7.48 -6.22
N LEU A 127 -17.71 7.64 -5.07
CA LEU A 127 -17.30 6.52 -4.22
C LEU A 127 -18.51 5.77 -3.64
N THR A 128 -19.44 6.50 -3.03
CA THR A 128 -20.64 5.89 -2.41
C THR A 128 -21.61 5.33 -3.46
N GLY A 129 -21.68 5.93 -4.64
CA GLY A 129 -22.43 5.41 -5.79
C GLY A 129 -21.97 4.01 -6.24
N ASN A 130 -20.73 3.64 -5.93
CA ASN A 130 -20.16 2.32 -6.18
C ASN A 130 -20.26 1.35 -4.98
N GLY A 131 -20.83 1.78 -3.84
CA GLY A 131 -20.80 1.00 -2.60
C GLY A 131 -21.32 -0.44 -2.73
N ALA A 132 -22.48 -0.62 -3.39
CA ALA A 132 -23.10 -1.92 -3.62
C ALA A 132 -22.73 -2.52 -5.00
N TYR A 133 -21.50 -2.29 -5.50
CA TYR A 133 -21.07 -2.73 -6.83
C TYR A 133 -21.29 -4.24 -7.05
N ALA A 134 -20.95 -5.05 -6.04
CA ALA A 134 -20.98 -6.49 -6.14
C ALA A 134 -22.43 -7.03 -6.21
N ASP A 135 -23.32 -6.47 -5.38
CA ASP A 135 -24.76 -6.77 -5.45
C ASP A 135 -25.38 -6.39 -6.80
N ARG A 136 -25.04 -5.20 -7.31
CA ARG A 136 -25.50 -4.75 -8.63
C ARG A 136 -25.06 -5.71 -9.74
N PHE A 137 -23.76 -6.04 -9.77
CA PHE A 137 -23.17 -6.93 -10.76
C PHE A 137 -23.85 -8.31 -10.73
N VAL A 138 -24.00 -8.92 -9.54
CA VAL A 138 -24.58 -10.27 -9.42
C VAL A 138 -26.04 -10.28 -9.84
N ARG A 139 -26.84 -9.29 -9.43
CA ARG A 139 -28.26 -9.23 -9.83
C ARG A 139 -28.42 -9.09 -11.33
N GLU A 140 -27.67 -8.20 -11.95
CA GLU A 140 -27.66 -8.03 -13.41
C GLU A 140 -27.25 -9.33 -14.11
N ALA A 141 -26.19 -9.98 -13.61
CA ALA A 141 -25.73 -11.26 -14.13
C ALA A 141 -26.80 -12.36 -14.06
N ILE A 142 -27.52 -12.48 -12.92
CA ILE A 142 -28.60 -13.44 -12.74
C ILE A 142 -29.77 -13.14 -13.68
N GLN A 143 -30.20 -11.88 -13.77
CA GLN A 143 -31.34 -11.46 -14.59
C GLN A 143 -31.10 -11.72 -16.08
N ASN A 144 -29.89 -11.40 -16.55
CA ASN A 144 -29.46 -11.70 -17.92
C ASN A 144 -29.23 -13.20 -18.14
N GLY A 145 -29.12 -14.00 -17.07
CA GLY A 145 -28.96 -15.45 -17.14
C GLY A 145 -27.53 -15.89 -17.42
N HIS A 146 -26.56 -15.05 -17.05
CA HIS A 146 -25.17 -15.43 -17.22
C HIS A 146 -24.86 -16.64 -16.32
N PRO A 147 -24.29 -17.71 -16.89
CA PRO A 147 -23.99 -18.93 -16.13
C PRO A 147 -22.95 -18.67 -15.02
N ARG A 148 -22.22 -17.57 -15.10
CA ARG A 148 -21.18 -17.14 -14.15
C ARG A 148 -21.72 -16.32 -12.98
N ALA A 149 -23.01 -16.03 -12.87
CA ALA A 149 -23.52 -15.18 -11.78
C ALA A 149 -23.26 -15.75 -10.38
N ALA A 150 -23.28 -17.08 -10.21
CA ALA A 150 -22.85 -17.73 -8.96
C ALA A 150 -21.34 -17.54 -8.69
N ARG A 151 -20.51 -17.56 -9.74
CA ARG A 151 -19.07 -17.25 -9.61
C ARG A 151 -18.86 -15.78 -9.25
N ALA A 152 -19.68 -14.87 -9.79
CA ALA A 152 -19.62 -13.46 -9.44
C ALA A 152 -19.91 -13.22 -7.96
N ALA A 153 -20.93 -13.87 -7.39
CA ALA A 153 -21.20 -13.79 -5.96
C ALA A 153 -20.01 -14.28 -5.09
N LEU A 154 -19.29 -15.31 -5.56
CA LEU A 154 -18.09 -15.80 -4.88
C LEU A 154 -16.93 -14.79 -4.94
N VAL A 155 -16.58 -14.28 -6.12
CA VAL A 155 -15.37 -13.47 -6.31
C VAL A 155 -15.56 -11.98 -6.01
N LEU A 156 -16.79 -11.46 -6.06
CA LEU A 156 -17.09 -10.06 -5.77
C LEU A 156 -17.66 -9.87 -4.36
N ASN A 157 -18.49 -10.79 -3.84
CA ASN A 157 -19.09 -10.63 -2.50
C ASN A 157 -18.28 -11.35 -1.43
N ILE A 158 -18.11 -12.68 -1.55
CA ILE A 158 -17.43 -13.48 -0.51
C ILE A 158 -15.98 -13.06 -0.37
N TRP A 159 -15.24 -12.89 -1.48
CA TRP A 159 -13.85 -12.44 -1.44
C TRP A 159 -13.68 -11.07 -0.76
N MET A 160 -14.51 -10.09 -1.13
CA MET A 160 -14.45 -8.74 -0.56
C MET A 160 -14.78 -8.75 0.94
N TYR A 161 -15.83 -9.48 1.32
CA TYR A 161 -16.23 -9.58 2.72
C TYR A 161 -15.19 -10.36 3.55
N ALA A 162 -14.54 -11.36 2.97
CA ALA A 162 -13.43 -12.08 3.60
C ALA A 162 -12.23 -11.14 3.87
N ALA A 163 -11.88 -10.26 2.92
CA ALA A 163 -10.85 -9.24 3.13
C ALA A 163 -11.28 -8.19 4.18
N HIS A 164 -12.56 -7.81 4.19
CA HIS A 164 -13.13 -6.89 5.17
C HIS A 164 -12.98 -7.42 6.60
N VAL A 165 -13.40 -8.66 6.88
CA VAL A 165 -13.35 -9.20 8.26
C VAL A 165 -11.92 -9.37 8.78
N LEU A 166 -10.93 -9.58 7.90
CA LEU A 166 -9.52 -9.59 8.29
C LEU A 166 -9.06 -8.21 8.80
N TYR A 167 -9.37 -7.14 8.05
CA TYR A 167 -9.04 -5.78 8.46
C TYR A 167 -9.84 -5.31 9.69
N GLU A 168 -11.12 -5.68 9.78
CA GLU A 168 -11.96 -5.45 10.98
C GLU A 168 -11.31 -6.05 12.24
N GLY A 169 -10.74 -7.26 12.12
CA GLY A 169 -10.01 -7.92 13.20
C GLY A 169 -8.81 -7.12 13.70
N VAL A 170 -8.01 -6.56 12.78
CA VAL A 170 -6.86 -5.71 13.14
C VAL A 170 -7.32 -4.41 13.79
N ASP A 171 -8.31 -3.73 13.21
CA ASP A 171 -8.84 -2.47 13.74
C ASP A 171 -9.43 -2.65 15.15
N THR A 172 -10.16 -3.75 15.38
CA THR A 172 -10.67 -4.12 16.71
C THR A 172 -9.54 -4.36 17.70
N CYS A 173 -8.49 -5.08 17.29
CA CYS A 173 -7.30 -5.29 18.12
C CYS A 173 -6.58 -3.97 18.45
N GLN A 174 -6.48 -3.05 17.49
CA GLN A 174 -5.88 -1.73 17.68
C GLN A 174 -6.69 -0.90 18.67
N LYS A 175 -8.00 -0.75 18.45
CA LYS A 175 -8.90 0.02 19.33
C LYS A 175 -8.87 -0.52 20.76
N ARG A 176 -8.83 -1.83 20.93
CA ARG A 176 -8.71 -2.46 22.25
C ARG A 176 -7.37 -2.18 22.91
N THR A 177 -6.27 -2.24 22.15
CA THR A 177 -4.92 -1.92 22.63
C THR A 177 -4.84 -0.48 23.12
N ASP A 178 -5.43 0.45 22.37
CA ASP A 178 -5.42 1.88 22.71
C ASP A 178 -6.33 2.22 23.89
N ALA A 179 -7.51 1.60 23.98
CA ALA A 179 -8.45 1.83 25.08
C ALA A 179 -8.14 1.03 26.36
N ASP A 180 -7.35 -0.04 26.23
CA ASP A 180 -7.06 -1.04 27.28
C ASP A 180 -8.32 -1.58 27.97
N ASN A 181 -9.41 -1.75 27.22
CA ASN A 181 -10.71 -2.14 27.73
C ASN A 181 -11.25 -3.42 27.04
N PRO A 182 -10.92 -4.61 27.57
CA PRO A 182 -11.36 -5.89 27.00
C PRO A 182 -12.88 -6.09 26.92
N SER A 183 -13.64 -5.43 27.80
CA SER A 183 -15.11 -5.58 27.86
C SER A 183 -15.84 -4.85 26.73
N GLN A 184 -15.20 -3.82 26.17
CA GLN A 184 -15.76 -2.98 25.12
C GLN A 184 -15.49 -3.55 23.72
N PHE A 185 -14.41 -4.31 23.56
CA PHE A 185 -13.94 -4.82 22.27
C PHE A 185 -13.71 -6.33 22.36
N ASP A 186 -14.71 -7.12 21.94
CA ASP A 186 -14.53 -8.56 21.79
C ASP A 186 -13.66 -8.85 20.56
N ILE A 187 -12.53 -9.51 20.79
CA ILE A 187 -11.61 -9.90 19.72
C ILE A 187 -12.13 -11.19 19.05
N GLY A 188 -12.80 -12.09 19.78
CA GLY A 188 -13.17 -13.42 19.27
C GLY A 188 -12.02 -14.12 18.54
N GLY A 189 -12.27 -14.58 17.31
CA GLY A 189 -11.25 -15.13 16.41
C GLY A 189 -10.35 -14.10 15.71
N GLY A 190 -10.43 -12.81 16.08
CA GLY A 190 -9.65 -11.71 15.51
C GLY A 190 -9.88 -11.51 14.01
N GLY A 191 -11.10 -11.77 13.53
CA GLY A 191 -11.44 -11.75 12.10
C GLY A 191 -10.97 -12.98 11.31
N LEU A 192 -9.91 -13.67 11.76
CA LEU A 192 -9.30 -14.83 11.09
C LEU A 192 -10.24 -16.03 10.99
N ASP A 193 -11.01 -16.33 12.06
CA ASP A 193 -11.95 -17.45 12.05
C ASP A 193 -13.10 -17.22 11.07
N LYS A 194 -13.62 -15.98 11.03
CA LYS A 194 -14.65 -15.59 10.03
C LYS A 194 -14.08 -15.71 8.61
N PHE A 195 -12.86 -15.20 8.40
CA PHE A 195 -12.17 -15.28 7.12
C PHE A 195 -12.00 -16.73 6.65
N ILE A 196 -11.47 -17.62 7.49
CA ILE A 196 -11.12 -18.97 7.05
C ILE A 196 -12.37 -19.79 6.74
N ALA A 197 -13.50 -19.52 7.43
CA ALA A 197 -14.80 -20.09 7.10
C ALA A 197 -15.29 -19.65 5.71
N LEU A 198 -15.19 -18.36 5.39
CA LEU A 198 -15.54 -17.83 4.06
C LEU A 198 -14.60 -18.36 2.95
N TRP A 199 -13.33 -18.59 3.28
CA TRP A 199 -12.34 -19.08 2.33
C TRP A 199 -12.52 -20.55 1.99
N ILE A 200 -12.57 -21.42 3.02
CA ILE A 200 -12.69 -22.87 2.87
C ILE A 200 -14.10 -23.23 2.39
N GLY A 201 -15.14 -22.66 3.01
CA GLY A 201 -16.52 -23.01 2.73
C GLY A 201 -16.95 -24.36 3.29
N PHE A 202 -18.25 -24.66 3.21
CA PHE A 202 -18.80 -25.91 3.70
C PHE A 202 -18.37 -27.11 2.84
N GLY A 203 -17.96 -28.20 3.50
CA GLY A 203 -17.76 -29.51 2.88
C GLY A 203 -16.55 -29.62 1.94
N GLN A 204 -15.55 -28.75 2.11
CA GLN A 204 -14.35 -28.72 1.28
C GLN A 204 -13.42 -29.92 1.56
N THR A 205 -13.04 -30.62 0.50
CA THR A 205 -12.03 -31.69 0.56
C THR A 205 -10.63 -31.12 0.33
N HIS A 206 -9.65 -31.55 1.14
CA HIS A 206 -8.26 -31.11 1.01
C HIS A 206 -7.70 -31.37 -0.40
N GLY A 207 -7.07 -30.35 -0.99
CA GLY A 207 -6.47 -30.39 -2.33
C GLY A 207 -7.47 -30.55 -3.49
N SER A 208 -8.78 -30.43 -3.23
CA SER A 208 -9.81 -30.67 -4.25
C SER A 208 -10.42 -29.37 -4.79
N SER A 209 -10.53 -29.28 -6.11
CA SER A 209 -11.29 -28.23 -6.82
C SER A 209 -12.81 -28.49 -6.87
N ALA A 210 -13.31 -29.58 -6.26
CA ALA A 210 -14.72 -29.96 -6.32
C ALA A 210 -15.65 -29.16 -5.38
N GLY A 211 -15.10 -28.34 -4.49
CA GLY A 211 -15.88 -27.49 -3.59
C GLY A 211 -16.51 -26.27 -4.28
N PHE A 212 -17.14 -25.40 -3.48
CA PHE A 212 -17.89 -24.24 -3.98
C PHE A 212 -17.38 -22.89 -3.44
N GLY A 213 -16.37 -22.91 -2.58
CA GLY A 213 -15.74 -21.74 -1.96
C GLY A 213 -14.52 -21.22 -2.71
N LEU A 214 -13.86 -20.23 -2.11
CA LEU A 214 -12.62 -19.62 -2.65
C LEU A 214 -11.46 -20.61 -2.64
N TYR A 215 -11.41 -21.53 -1.68
CA TYR A 215 -10.44 -22.62 -1.63
C TYR A 215 -10.51 -23.47 -2.91
N ALA A 216 -11.71 -23.93 -3.30
CA ALA A 216 -11.89 -24.73 -4.51
C ALA A 216 -11.54 -23.96 -5.79
N LEU A 217 -11.87 -22.66 -5.86
CA LEU A 217 -11.44 -21.78 -6.95
C LEU A 217 -9.91 -21.69 -7.02
N THR A 218 -9.24 -21.69 -5.87
CA THR A 218 -7.78 -21.63 -5.79
C THR A 218 -7.15 -22.92 -6.31
N GLU A 219 -7.67 -24.08 -5.90
CA GLU A 219 -7.27 -25.38 -6.46
C GLU A 219 -7.53 -25.45 -7.97
N GLU A 220 -8.70 -25.00 -8.43
CA GLU A 220 -9.04 -24.92 -9.87
C GLU A 220 -8.01 -24.09 -10.64
N SER A 221 -7.68 -22.89 -10.15
CA SER A 221 -6.71 -22.00 -10.80
C SER A 221 -5.29 -22.58 -10.84
N ASP A 222 -4.89 -23.37 -9.83
CA ASP A 222 -3.56 -23.99 -9.77
C ASP A 222 -3.35 -25.02 -10.87
N THR A 223 -4.42 -25.73 -11.28
CA THR A 223 -4.36 -26.70 -12.39
C THR A 223 -4.06 -26.07 -13.76
N LEU A 224 -4.12 -24.74 -13.88
CA LEU A 224 -3.91 -23.99 -15.11
C LEU A 224 -2.48 -23.42 -15.24
N PHE A 225 -1.68 -23.46 -14.15
CA PHE A 225 -0.36 -22.84 -14.07
C PHE A 225 0.70 -23.86 -13.63
N SER A 226 1.86 -23.82 -14.28
CA SER A 226 3.09 -24.47 -13.85
C SER A 226 3.81 -23.59 -12.83
N LYS A 227 4.46 -24.24 -11.87
CA LYS A 227 5.44 -23.57 -11.01
C LYS A 227 6.65 -23.17 -11.84
N ALA A 228 7.12 -21.94 -11.66
CA ALA A 228 8.41 -21.50 -12.19
C ALA A 228 9.53 -22.06 -11.29
N ALA A 229 9.94 -23.29 -11.57
CA ALA A 229 11.26 -23.91 -11.31
C ALA A 229 11.04 -25.43 -11.36
N VAL A 230 11.16 -25.99 -12.57
CA VAL A 230 11.66 -27.35 -12.69
C VAL A 230 13.08 -27.26 -12.13
N ASP A 231 13.33 -27.90 -10.99
CA ASP A 231 14.71 -28.15 -10.60
C ASP A 231 15.39 -28.98 -11.72
N ASP A 232 16.70 -28.87 -11.88
CA ASP A 232 17.46 -29.67 -12.86
C ASP A 232 17.35 -31.20 -12.65
N SER A 233 16.53 -31.65 -11.70
CA SER A 233 16.31 -33.07 -11.40
C SER A 233 15.29 -33.73 -12.33
N GLY A 234 14.38 -32.96 -12.97
CA GLY A 234 13.38 -33.52 -13.88
C GLY A 234 12.45 -34.57 -13.26
N PHE A 235 12.41 -34.66 -11.92
CA PHE A 235 11.56 -35.59 -11.18
C PHE A 235 10.36 -34.86 -10.58
N LEU A 236 9.16 -35.25 -11.00
CA LEU A 236 7.94 -34.93 -10.27
C LEU A 236 8.02 -35.61 -8.88
N PRO A 237 7.62 -34.95 -7.78
CA PRO A 237 7.52 -35.59 -6.48
C PRO A 237 6.66 -36.85 -6.58
N ALA A 238 7.05 -37.91 -5.87
CA ALA A 238 6.33 -39.17 -5.85
C ALA A 238 4.87 -38.95 -5.41
N ASP A 239 3.94 -39.41 -6.24
CA ASP A 239 2.50 -39.40 -6.01
C ASP A 239 2.15 -40.37 -4.87
N ASP A 240 1.86 -39.84 -3.68
CA ASP A 240 1.45 -40.60 -2.49
C ASP A 240 -0.06 -40.94 -2.51
N GLY A 241 -0.81 -40.38 -3.47
CA GLY A 241 -2.27 -40.51 -3.53
C GLY A 241 -3.04 -39.43 -2.77
N GLN A 242 -2.37 -38.50 -2.06
CA GLN A 242 -2.95 -37.23 -1.62
C GLN A 242 -2.94 -36.20 -2.75
N LEU A 243 -4.10 -35.56 -3.00
CA LEU A 243 -4.16 -34.40 -3.88
C LEU A 243 -3.25 -33.30 -3.31
N ALA A 244 -2.25 -32.88 -4.08
CA ALA A 244 -1.37 -31.79 -3.69
C ALA A 244 -2.18 -30.49 -3.59
N GLU A 245 -2.32 -29.95 -2.37
CA GLU A 245 -2.98 -28.66 -2.11
C GLU A 245 -2.21 -27.53 -2.82
N SER A 246 -2.97 -26.64 -3.48
CA SER A 246 -2.42 -25.44 -4.11
C SER A 246 -1.58 -24.62 -3.12
N ASP A 247 -0.50 -24.02 -3.62
CA ASP A 247 0.46 -23.37 -2.75
C ASP A 247 -0.15 -22.17 -2.00
N ALA A 248 -1.03 -21.41 -2.67
CA ALA A 248 -1.76 -20.31 -2.05
C ALA A 248 -2.65 -20.79 -0.89
N ASN A 249 -3.40 -21.90 -1.04
CA ASN A 249 -4.21 -22.45 0.05
C ASN A 249 -3.34 -22.94 1.21
N ARG A 250 -2.23 -23.61 0.91
CA ARG A 250 -1.25 -24.04 1.92
C ARG A 250 -0.70 -22.85 2.71
N GLN A 251 -0.27 -21.79 2.02
CA GLN A 251 0.25 -20.57 2.65
C GLN A 251 -0.82 -19.86 3.49
N ILE A 252 -2.04 -19.72 2.99
CA ILE A 252 -3.16 -19.12 3.74
C ILE A 252 -3.44 -19.88 5.04
N LYS A 253 -3.43 -21.21 5.02
CA LYS A 253 -3.62 -22.03 6.23
C LYS A 253 -2.49 -21.85 7.24
N LEU A 254 -1.23 -21.80 6.78
CA LEU A 254 -0.09 -21.53 7.65
C LEU A 254 -0.19 -20.14 8.29
N LEU A 255 -0.56 -19.12 7.52
CA LEU A 255 -0.76 -17.76 8.01
C LEU A 255 -1.92 -17.68 9.01
N TYR A 256 -3.03 -18.38 8.74
CA TYR A 256 -4.14 -18.50 9.69
C TYR A 256 -3.67 -19.10 11.02
N GLN A 257 -2.89 -20.18 10.99
CA GLN A 257 -2.34 -20.80 12.21
C GLN A 257 -1.41 -19.86 12.98
N GLN A 258 -0.55 -19.11 12.28
CA GLN A 258 0.30 -18.09 12.90
C GLN A 258 -0.54 -16.98 13.56
N GLY A 259 -1.56 -16.49 12.85
CA GLY A 259 -2.51 -15.51 13.37
C GLY A 259 -3.29 -16.00 14.59
N ALA A 260 -3.76 -17.25 14.55
CA ALA A 260 -4.41 -17.90 15.68
C ALA A 260 -3.47 -18.02 16.89
N GLY A 261 -2.19 -18.30 16.66
CA GLY A 261 -1.15 -18.33 17.69
C GLY A 261 -0.87 -16.96 18.33
N ILE A 262 -0.97 -15.86 17.58
CA ILE A 262 -0.86 -14.49 18.15
C ILE A 262 -2.02 -14.24 19.13
N LEU A 263 -3.22 -14.66 18.76
CA LEU A 263 -4.45 -14.44 19.51
C LEU A 263 -4.57 -15.33 20.77
N THR A 264 -3.71 -16.32 20.94
CA THR A 264 -3.65 -17.13 22.18
C THR A 264 -2.63 -16.61 23.20
N LEU A 265 -1.87 -15.57 22.85
CA LEU A 265 -0.93 -14.92 23.77
C LEU A 265 -1.67 -14.25 24.94
N SER A 266 -1.03 -14.23 26.11
CA SER A 266 -1.53 -13.46 27.25
C SER A 266 -1.55 -11.97 26.93
N ASP A 267 -2.57 -11.28 27.44
CA ASP A 267 -2.76 -9.83 27.29
C ASP A 267 -2.78 -9.36 25.83
N VAL A 268 -3.20 -10.21 24.89
CA VAL A 268 -3.29 -9.85 23.48
C VAL A 268 -4.20 -8.62 23.28
N CYS A 269 -3.76 -7.72 22.40
CA CYS A 269 -4.43 -6.45 22.10
C CYS A 269 -4.74 -5.62 23.36
N SER A 270 -3.73 -5.40 24.21
CA SER A 270 -3.81 -4.58 25.42
C SER A 270 -2.66 -3.57 25.47
N SER A 271 -2.74 -2.59 26.37
CA SER A 271 -1.71 -1.56 26.52
C SER A 271 -0.34 -2.13 26.95
N SER A 272 -0.32 -3.32 27.57
CA SER A 272 0.90 -4.03 27.95
C SER A 272 1.52 -4.84 26.81
N ASN A 273 0.75 -5.17 25.76
CA ASN A 273 1.20 -5.91 24.58
C ASN A 273 0.86 -5.17 23.27
N LYS A 274 1.49 -4.02 23.09
CA LYS A 274 1.31 -3.11 21.94
C LYS A 274 1.77 -3.68 20.59
N ASP A 275 2.46 -4.82 20.60
CA ASP A 275 2.91 -5.50 19.39
C ASP A 275 1.84 -6.40 18.77
N SER A 276 0.77 -6.72 19.52
CA SER A 276 -0.29 -7.60 19.02
C SER A 276 -0.93 -7.09 17.73
N PRO A 277 -1.35 -5.81 17.62
CA PRO A 277 -1.91 -5.28 16.38
C PRO A 277 -0.91 -5.32 15.22
N LYS A 278 0.37 -5.01 15.48
CA LYS A 278 1.45 -5.07 14.47
C LYS A 278 1.61 -6.48 13.90
N LYS A 279 1.67 -7.49 14.77
CA LYS A 279 1.83 -8.90 14.36
C LYS A 279 0.61 -9.39 13.58
N LEU A 280 -0.59 -9.03 14.04
CA LEU A 280 -1.84 -9.40 13.36
C LEU A 280 -1.95 -8.72 11.99
N TRP A 281 -1.62 -7.43 11.90
CA TRP A 281 -1.55 -6.68 10.64
C TRP A 281 -0.62 -7.34 9.62
N ALA A 282 0.55 -7.82 10.07
CA ALA A 282 1.50 -8.45 9.19
C ALA A 282 0.97 -9.76 8.60
N VAL A 283 0.35 -10.61 9.43
CA VAL A 283 -0.30 -11.86 9.00
C VAL A 283 -1.47 -11.57 8.06
N VAL A 284 -2.36 -10.63 8.42
CA VAL A 284 -3.51 -10.24 7.59
C VAL A 284 -3.09 -9.73 6.23
N SER A 285 -2.06 -8.88 6.17
CA SER A 285 -1.53 -8.36 4.90
C SER A 285 -1.05 -9.49 3.99
N GLN A 286 -0.34 -10.47 4.56
CA GLN A 286 0.15 -11.65 3.81
C GLN A 286 -1.00 -12.56 3.35
N ILE A 287 -2.03 -12.77 4.17
CA ILE A 287 -3.21 -13.54 3.77
C ILE A 287 -3.87 -12.86 2.56
N ILE A 288 -4.14 -11.56 2.65
CA ILE A 288 -4.77 -10.80 1.56
C ILE A 288 -3.92 -10.84 0.29
N SER A 289 -2.59 -10.78 0.39
CA SER A 289 -1.70 -10.99 -0.76
C SER A 289 -2.00 -12.31 -1.46
N LYS A 290 -2.06 -13.43 -0.73
CA LYS A 290 -2.35 -14.75 -1.30
C LYS A 290 -3.79 -14.89 -1.80
N MET A 291 -4.73 -14.13 -1.27
CA MET A 291 -6.12 -14.11 -1.75
C MET A 291 -6.24 -13.58 -3.19
N TYR A 292 -5.29 -12.77 -3.69
CA TYR A 292 -5.29 -12.27 -5.07
C TYR A 292 -4.87 -13.32 -6.10
N VAL A 293 -4.11 -14.34 -5.71
CA VAL A 293 -3.56 -15.37 -6.62
C VAL A 293 -4.63 -15.99 -7.53
N PRO A 294 -5.73 -16.56 -7.01
CA PRO A 294 -6.76 -17.14 -7.87
C PRO A 294 -7.44 -16.11 -8.78
N LEU A 295 -7.62 -14.87 -8.33
CA LEU A 295 -8.26 -13.84 -9.15
C LEU A 295 -7.38 -13.43 -10.33
N LEU A 296 -6.08 -13.23 -10.08
CA LEU A 296 -5.11 -12.90 -11.12
C LEU A 296 -4.93 -14.05 -12.12
N ARG A 297 -4.78 -15.28 -11.64
CA ARG A 297 -4.65 -16.47 -12.50
C ARG A 297 -5.85 -16.63 -13.43
N MET A 298 -7.06 -16.49 -12.88
CA MET A 298 -8.27 -16.58 -13.69
C MET A 298 -8.45 -15.41 -14.66
N LEU A 299 -8.06 -14.18 -14.27
CA LEU A 299 -8.03 -13.03 -15.18
C LEU A 299 -7.10 -13.30 -16.36
N ILE A 300 -5.86 -13.71 -16.09
CA ILE A 300 -4.85 -14.01 -17.12
C ILE A 300 -5.37 -15.06 -18.09
N VAL A 301 -5.92 -16.17 -17.58
CA VAL A 301 -6.46 -17.24 -18.43
C VAL A 301 -7.65 -16.73 -19.25
N SER A 302 -8.57 -15.97 -18.66
CA SER A 302 -9.73 -15.43 -19.40
C SER A 302 -9.33 -14.48 -20.52
N ILE A 303 -8.27 -13.68 -20.32
CA ILE A 303 -7.71 -12.80 -21.36
C ILE A 303 -7.12 -13.64 -22.51
N LEU A 304 -6.30 -14.64 -22.17
CA LEU A 304 -5.66 -15.52 -23.14
C LEU A 304 -6.66 -16.35 -23.94
N GLU A 305 -7.77 -16.75 -23.32
CA GLU A 305 -8.87 -17.47 -23.96
C GLU A 305 -9.84 -16.55 -24.70
N GLN A 306 -9.65 -15.24 -24.62
CA GLN A 306 -10.56 -14.22 -25.15
C GLN A 306 -12.01 -14.38 -24.67
N ASP A 307 -12.17 -14.86 -23.44
CA ASP A 307 -13.47 -15.05 -22.79
C ASP A 307 -13.91 -13.71 -22.19
N LYS A 308 -14.69 -12.95 -22.97
CA LYS A 308 -15.16 -11.61 -22.59
C LYS A 308 -15.84 -11.58 -21.22
N GLU A 309 -16.83 -12.45 -21.00
CA GLU A 309 -17.60 -12.43 -19.74
C GLU A 309 -16.74 -12.81 -18.52
N ALA A 310 -15.82 -13.77 -18.67
CA ALA A 310 -14.90 -14.11 -17.57
C ALA A 310 -13.89 -12.99 -17.34
N THR A 311 -13.39 -12.38 -18.41
CA THR A 311 -12.45 -11.25 -18.33
C THR A 311 -13.10 -10.07 -17.62
N GLU A 312 -14.31 -9.68 -17.99
CA GLU A 312 -15.07 -8.61 -17.31
C GLU A 312 -15.25 -8.91 -15.82
N LEU A 313 -15.60 -10.14 -15.45
CA LEU A 313 -15.77 -10.53 -14.05
C LEU A 313 -14.47 -10.43 -13.25
N TYR A 314 -13.40 -11.05 -13.72
CA TYR A 314 -12.13 -11.07 -12.98
C TYR A 314 -11.40 -9.72 -13.06
N ALA A 315 -11.56 -8.96 -14.14
CA ALA A 315 -11.09 -7.58 -14.23
C ALA A 315 -11.83 -6.69 -13.23
N THR A 316 -13.15 -6.85 -13.09
CA THR A 316 -13.93 -6.13 -12.08
C THR A 316 -13.40 -6.43 -10.67
N ALA A 317 -12.99 -7.67 -10.39
CA ALA A 317 -12.43 -8.04 -9.09
C ALA A 317 -11.01 -7.46 -8.84
N VAL A 318 -10.15 -7.44 -9.87
CA VAL A 318 -8.71 -7.15 -9.76
C VAL A 318 -8.37 -5.69 -10.06
N VAL A 319 -8.84 -5.14 -11.19
CA VAL A 319 -8.38 -3.84 -11.71
C VAL A 319 -8.67 -2.69 -10.75
N PRO A 320 -9.85 -2.59 -10.10
CA PRO A 320 -10.07 -1.53 -9.12
C PRO A 320 -9.08 -1.57 -7.94
N GLN A 321 -8.63 -2.76 -7.54
CA GLN A 321 -7.63 -2.91 -6.47
C GLN A 321 -6.26 -2.38 -6.88
N ALA A 322 -5.93 -2.37 -8.18
CA ALA A 322 -4.68 -1.80 -8.69
C ALA A 322 -4.58 -0.28 -8.49
N ALA A 323 -5.68 0.41 -8.17
CA ALA A 323 -5.66 1.84 -7.88
C ALA A 323 -4.81 2.21 -6.64
N GLN A 324 -4.50 1.25 -5.77
CA GLN A 324 -3.58 1.44 -4.63
C GLN A 324 -2.09 1.28 -4.98
N CYS A 325 -1.81 0.90 -6.23
CA CYS A 325 -0.47 0.62 -6.76
C CYS A 325 0.01 1.83 -7.59
N ARG A 326 0.34 1.66 -8.87
CA ARG A 326 0.80 2.76 -9.72
C ARG A 326 -0.37 3.40 -10.49
N PRO A 327 -0.60 4.73 -10.37
CA PRO A 327 -1.67 5.43 -11.08
C PRO A 327 -1.72 5.13 -12.59
N SER A 328 -0.59 5.26 -13.29
CA SER A 328 -0.56 5.06 -14.73
C SER A 328 -0.90 3.62 -15.14
N THR A 329 -0.41 2.62 -14.41
CA THR A 329 -0.73 1.19 -14.64
C THR A 329 -2.21 0.91 -14.40
N PHE A 330 -2.79 1.46 -13.33
CA PHE A 330 -4.24 1.35 -13.10
C PHE A 330 -5.04 1.93 -14.27
N HIS A 331 -4.70 3.13 -14.74
CA HIS A 331 -5.42 3.75 -15.86
C HIS A 331 -5.36 2.89 -17.13
N ARG A 332 -4.18 2.37 -17.48
CA ARG A 332 -4.04 1.45 -18.63
C ARG A 332 -4.90 0.20 -18.46
N LEU A 333 -4.83 -0.48 -17.32
CA LEU A 333 -5.64 -1.68 -17.07
C LEU A 333 -7.15 -1.38 -17.10
N ASN A 334 -7.56 -0.27 -16.51
CA ASN A 334 -8.96 0.17 -16.49
C ASN A 334 -9.46 0.47 -17.90
N ASP A 335 -8.67 1.19 -18.70
CA ASP A 335 -9.04 1.56 -20.07
C ASP A 335 -9.13 0.34 -20.99
N GLU A 336 -8.23 -0.63 -20.84
CA GLU A 336 -8.17 -1.82 -21.70
C GLU A 336 -9.16 -2.93 -21.30
N LEU A 337 -9.56 -3.00 -20.02
CA LEU A 337 -10.37 -4.12 -19.49
C LEU A 337 -11.76 -3.74 -18.97
N LEU A 338 -11.99 -2.48 -18.56
CA LEU A 338 -13.24 -2.06 -17.91
C LEU A 338 -13.94 -0.89 -18.62
N GLN A 339 -13.21 -0.04 -19.35
CA GLN A 339 -13.81 1.07 -20.11
C GLN A 339 -14.20 0.60 -21.52
N GLY A 340 -15.47 0.26 -21.71
CA GLY A 340 -15.98 -0.21 -23.01
C GLY A 340 -15.77 -1.71 -23.23
N ASP A 341 -15.51 -2.10 -24.47
CA ASP A 341 -15.26 -3.50 -24.82
C ASP A 341 -13.82 -3.91 -24.47
N VAL A 342 -13.65 -5.11 -23.90
CA VAL A 342 -12.34 -5.69 -23.57
C VAL A 342 -11.42 -5.73 -24.79
N ASN A 343 -10.23 -5.14 -24.68
CA ASN A 343 -9.28 -5.05 -25.78
C ASN A 343 -8.30 -6.24 -25.84
N PHE A 344 -8.77 -7.37 -26.38
CA PHE A 344 -7.91 -8.54 -26.61
C PHE A 344 -6.77 -8.29 -27.61
N GLY A 345 -6.83 -7.22 -28.40
CA GLY A 345 -5.78 -6.83 -29.34
C GLY A 345 -4.49 -6.35 -28.65
N ARG A 346 -4.55 -6.02 -27.35
CA ARG A 346 -3.40 -5.56 -26.56
C ARG A 346 -3.01 -6.54 -25.45
N THR A 347 -3.31 -7.83 -25.62
CA THR A 347 -3.06 -8.89 -24.63
C THR A 347 -1.66 -8.83 -24.01
N GLU A 348 -0.59 -8.71 -24.79
CA GLU A 348 0.79 -8.69 -24.25
C GLU A 348 1.05 -7.48 -23.32
N VAL A 349 0.50 -6.31 -23.69
CA VAL A 349 0.61 -5.09 -22.86
C VAL A 349 -0.19 -5.26 -21.58
N ILE A 350 -1.41 -5.78 -21.67
CA ILE A 350 -2.27 -6.03 -20.50
C ILE A 350 -1.59 -6.99 -19.53
N LEU A 351 -0.99 -8.08 -20.04
CA LEU A 351 -0.28 -9.04 -19.20
C LEU A 351 0.97 -8.42 -18.54
N SER A 352 1.67 -7.53 -19.24
CA SER A 352 2.78 -6.76 -18.65
C SER A 352 2.29 -5.82 -17.54
N ASP A 353 1.20 -5.08 -17.79
CA ASP A 353 0.60 -4.17 -16.80
C ASP A 353 0.08 -4.93 -15.56
N LEU A 354 -0.44 -6.16 -15.74
CA LEU A 354 -0.80 -7.03 -14.62
C LEU A 354 0.43 -7.47 -13.80
N GLN A 355 1.58 -7.69 -14.42
CA GLN A 355 2.80 -8.03 -13.67
C GLN A 355 3.31 -6.85 -12.83
N GLU A 356 3.14 -5.62 -13.30
CA GLU A 356 3.55 -4.40 -12.56
C GLU A 356 2.82 -4.26 -11.21
N ILE A 357 1.63 -4.83 -11.04
CA ILE A 357 0.85 -4.73 -9.79
C ILE A 357 1.18 -5.82 -8.77
N TYR A 358 1.91 -6.89 -9.14
CA TYR A 358 2.17 -8.03 -8.26
C TYR A 358 2.89 -7.62 -6.98
N ALA A 359 3.96 -6.84 -7.09
CA ALA A 359 4.76 -6.44 -5.93
C ALA A 359 3.97 -5.56 -4.94
N CYS A 360 3.05 -4.73 -5.44
CA CYS A 360 2.13 -3.94 -4.65
C CYS A 360 1.04 -4.80 -3.96
N PHE A 361 0.61 -5.88 -4.62
CA PHE A 361 -0.25 -6.89 -4.00
C PHE A 361 0.51 -7.81 -3.03
N GLY A 362 1.83 -7.67 -2.90
CA GLY A 362 2.67 -8.51 -2.04
C GLY A 362 2.90 -9.90 -2.64
N LEU A 363 2.82 -10.01 -3.96
CA LEU A 363 3.02 -11.24 -4.72
C LEU A 363 4.35 -11.19 -5.48
N SER A 364 4.96 -12.37 -5.63
CA SER A 364 6.06 -12.59 -6.57
C SER A 364 5.56 -13.27 -7.85
N CYS A 365 6.44 -13.35 -8.86
CA CYS A 365 6.19 -14.18 -10.03
C CYS A 365 5.94 -15.64 -9.68
N ASP A 366 6.64 -16.18 -8.68
CA ASP A 366 6.52 -17.58 -8.27
C ASP A 366 5.15 -17.87 -7.65
N ASP A 367 4.53 -16.89 -7.00
CA ASP A 367 3.17 -17.02 -6.47
C ASP A 367 2.14 -17.20 -7.61
N ILE A 368 2.33 -16.52 -8.74
CA ILE A 368 1.43 -16.60 -9.90
C ILE A 368 1.75 -17.83 -10.77
N GLY A 369 3.03 -18.09 -11.03
CA GLY A 369 3.49 -19.15 -11.92
C GLY A 369 3.35 -18.81 -13.41
N SER A 370 3.60 -19.80 -14.25
CA SER A 370 3.53 -19.68 -15.71
C SER A 370 2.37 -20.51 -16.26
N VAL A 371 1.58 -19.96 -17.18
CA VAL A 371 0.43 -20.66 -17.77
C VAL A 371 0.86 -21.96 -18.45
N LEU A 372 0.16 -23.07 -18.20
CA LEU A 372 0.49 -24.40 -18.76
C LEU A 372 0.14 -24.55 -20.23
N LYS A 373 -0.97 -23.94 -20.65
CA LYS A 373 -1.48 -24.00 -22.01
C LYS A 373 -0.70 -23.05 -22.90
N VAL A 374 -0.31 -23.54 -24.08
CA VAL A 374 0.30 -22.72 -25.13
C VAL A 374 -0.82 -22.04 -25.93
N TYR A 375 -0.67 -20.74 -26.19
CA TYR A 375 -1.61 -19.94 -26.97
C TYR A 375 -0.95 -19.48 -28.25
N ASP A 376 -1.45 -19.95 -29.39
CA ASP A 376 -0.89 -19.63 -30.70
C ASP A 376 -1.02 -18.13 -31.00
N GLY A 377 0.09 -17.50 -31.43
CA GLY A 377 0.10 -16.10 -31.85
C GLY A 377 0.11 -15.06 -30.72
N VAL A 378 0.25 -15.49 -29.45
CA VAL A 378 0.41 -14.59 -28.30
C VAL A 378 1.76 -14.86 -27.64
N ASN A 379 2.63 -13.85 -27.55
CA ASN A 379 3.83 -13.95 -26.75
C ASN A 379 3.50 -13.64 -25.29
N ILE A 380 3.30 -14.69 -24.49
CA ILE A 380 3.08 -14.52 -23.04
C ILE A 380 4.38 -13.94 -22.46
N PRO A 381 4.37 -12.71 -21.92
CA PRO A 381 5.58 -12.11 -21.40
C PRO A 381 6.13 -13.00 -20.28
N SER A 382 7.41 -13.37 -20.41
CA SER A 382 8.17 -14.00 -19.33
C SER A 382 7.92 -13.19 -18.07
N CYS A 383 7.56 -13.86 -16.96
CA CYS A 383 7.31 -13.11 -15.74
C CYS A 383 8.54 -12.29 -15.43
N ILE A 384 8.40 -10.97 -15.40
CA ILE A 384 9.43 -10.05 -14.94
C ILE A 384 9.49 -10.34 -13.46
N ALA A 385 10.29 -11.32 -13.06
CA ALA A 385 10.60 -11.56 -11.66
C ALA A 385 10.85 -10.16 -11.09
N SER A 386 10.11 -9.79 -10.05
CA SER A 386 10.45 -8.61 -9.25
C SER A 386 11.79 -8.94 -8.61
N GLN A 387 12.86 -8.93 -9.40
CA GLN A 387 14.18 -9.15 -8.90
C GLN A 387 14.35 -7.98 -7.95
N ASN A 388 14.68 -8.27 -6.70
CA ASN A 388 14.87 -7.21 -5.71
C ASN A 388 16.00 -6.24 -6.13
N ASN A 389 16.69 -6.51 -7.24
CA ASN A 389 17.66 -5.65 -7.90
C ASN A 389 17.21 -5.15 -9.30
N ALA A 390 15.91 -5.15 -9.60
CA ALA A 390 15.38 -4.62 -10.85
C ALA A 390 15.77 -3.14 -11.01
N PRO A 391 15.99 -2.67 -12.26
CA PRO A 391 16.31 -1.26 -12.48
C PRO A 391 15.21 -0.34 -11.94
N MET A 392 15.62 0.78 -11.35
CA MET A 392 14.74 1.87 -10.91
C MET A 392 15.20 3.13 -11.62
N ALA A 393 14.37 3.69 -12.51
CA ALA A 393 14.73 4.80 -13.38
C ALA A 393 16.11 4.59 -14.05
N LEU A 394 16.29 3.48 -14.76
CA LEU A 394 17.56 2.96 -15.33
C LEU A 394 18.61 2.48 -14.32
N TYR A 395 18.69 3.04 -13.11
CA TYR A 395 19.67 2.61 -12.10
C TYR A 395 19.46 1.14 -11.72
N LYS A 396 20.43 0.29 -12.07
CA LYS A 396 20.41 -1.14 -11.74
C LYS A 396 21.19 -1.38 -10.45
N PRO A 397 20.54 -1.60 -9.29
CA PRO A 397 21.25 -1.92 -8.05
C PRO A 397 22.01 -3.25 -8.16
N ALA A 398 23.09 -3.39 -7.40
CA ALA A 398 23.84 -4.65 -7.27
C ALA A 398 23.20 -5.58 -6.23
N THR A 399 22.50 -4.99 -5.25
CA THR A 399 21.93 -5.66 -4.08
C THR A 399 20.39 -5.61 -4.08
N ALA A 400 19.78 -6.40 -3.19
CA ALA A 400 18.34 -6.63 -3.15
C ALA A 400 17.55 -5.52 -2.43
N VAL A 401 17.56 -4.29 -2.95
CA VAL A 401 16.95 -3.09 -2.32
C VAL A 401 15.49 -2.81 -2.72
N GLY A 402 14.91 -3.60 -3.63
CA GLY A 402 13.51 -3.47 -4.05
C GLY A 402 12.48 -3.45 -2.91
N PRO A 403 12.63 -4.22 -1.81
CA PRO A 403 11.77 -4.06 -0.63
C PRO A 403 11.86 -2.67 0.01
N ILE A 404 13.04 -2.07 0.10
CA ILE A 404 13.20 -0.71 0.65
C ILE A 404 12.58 0.34 -0.30
N ALA A 405 12.79 0.20 -1.61
CA ALA A 405 12.25 1.11 -2.61
C ALA A 405 10.71 1.22 -2.54
N ARG A 406 10.03 0.14 -2.15
CA ARG A 406 8.58 0.05 -2.00
C ARG A 406 8.00 0.84 -0.82
N ILE A 407 8.80 1.54 -0.02
CA ILE A 407 8.28 2.41 1.03
C ILE A 407 7.47 3.58 0.45
N ASP A 408 7.71 3.93 -0.82
CA ASP A 408 6.95 4.92 -1.57
C ASP A 408 5.48 4.53 -1.79
N LEU A 409 5.18 3.23 -1.90
CA LEU A 409 3.81 2.71 -1.93
C LEU A 409 3.09 2.97 -0.60
N ASP A 410 3.77 2.88 0.55
CA ASP A 410 3.17 3.24 1.84
C ASP A 410 2.82 4.74 1.86
N VAL A 411 3.67 5.62 1.30
CA VAL A 411 3.38 7.06 1.17
C VAL A 411 2.17 7.30 0.26
N LEU A 412 2.11 6.64 -0.90
CA LEU A 412 0.98 6.77 -1.81
C LEU A 412 -0.33 6.33 -1.14
N GLN A 413 -0.31 5.17 -0.49
CA GLN A 413 -1.47 4.59 0.19
C GLN A 413 -1.92 5.45 1.37
N LEU A 414 -1.00 6.06 2.12
CA LEU A 414 -1.33 7.07 3.13
C LEU A 414 -2.06 8.26 2.51
N ARG A 415 -1.59 8.79 1.37
CA ARG A 415 -2.27 9.89 0.67
C ARG A 415 -3.68 9.49 0.26
N ILE A 416 -3.85 8.31 -0.36
CA ILE A 416 -5.14 7.82 -0.82
C ILE A 416 -6.11 7.65 0.36
N LEU A 417 -5.73 6.94 1.42
CA LEU A 417 -6.58 6.71 2.60
C LEU A 417 -6.99 8.02 3.29
N THR A 418 -6.04 8.95 3.46
CA THR A 418 -6.30 10.20 4.18
C THR A 418 -7.11 11.21 3.37
N SER A 419 -7.09 11.14 2.03
CA SER A 419 -7.82 12.05 1.15
C SER A 419 -9.33 12.06 1.35
N VAL A 420 -9.88 10.97 1.90
CA VAL A 420 -11.32 10.79 2.20
C VAL A 420 -11.57 10.53 3.70
N GLY A 421 -10.55 10.73 4.54
CA GLY A 421 -10.68 10.68 5.99
C GLY A 421 -10.59 9.28 6.63
N LEU A 422 -10.03 8.26 5.96
CA LEU A 422 -9.74 6.95 6.59
C LEU A 422 -8.49 7.01 7.49
N PHE A 423 -8.48 7.92 8.47
CA PHE A 423 -7.33 8.18 9.34
C PHE A 423 -6.93 6.99 10.22
N ASN A 424 -7.88 6.14 10.62
CA ASN A 424 -7.59 4.97 11.46
C ASN A 424 -6.70 3.95 10.74
N PHE A 425 -7.05 3.57 9.51
CA PHE A 425 -6.24 2.65 8.73
C PHE A 425 -4.96 3.31 8.20
N ALA A 426 -5.00 4.61 7.90
CA ALA A 426 -3.78 5.36 7.59
C ALA A 426 -2.80 5.34 8.78
N LYS A 427 -3.29 5.44 10.02
CA LYS A 427 -2.46 5.31 11.22
C LYS A 427 -1.84 3.92 11.31
N VAL A 428 -2.61 2.85 11.12
CA VAL A 428 -2.08 1.47 11.13
C VAL A 428 -0.99 1.30 10.05
N LEU A 429 -1.22 1.80 8.83
CA LEU A 429 -0.24 1.77 7.74
C LEU A 429 1.03 2.55 8.08
N TYR A 430 0.91 3.78 8.61
CA TYR A 430 2.04 4.59 9.04
C TYR A 430 2.89 3.89 10.11
N LEU A 431 2.23 3.25 11.07
CA LEU A 431 2.87 2.61 12.22
C LEU A 431 3.57 1.29 11.88
N TYR A 432 2.96 0.49 11.01
CA TYR A 432 3.38 -0.91 10.82
C TYR A 432 3.92 -1.20 9.43
N GLY A 433 3.69 -0.32 8.46
CA GLY A 433 4.08 -0.51 7.07
C GLY A 433 3.34 -1.66 6.39
N ARG A 434 3.43 -1.74 5.06
CA ARG A 434 2.85 -2.86 4.29
C ARG A 434 3.70 -3.27 3.11
N ASN A 435 4.31 -2.32 2.40
CA ASN A 435 4.89 -2.60 1.09
C ASN A 435 6.39 -2.90 1.12
N SER A 436 7.06 -2.66 2.26
CA SER A 436 8.50 -2.91 2.45
C SER A 436 8.78 -4.11 3.36
N PRO A 437 8.62 -5.36 2.88
CA PRO A 437 8.82 -6.55 3.70
C PRO A 437 10.28 -6.67 4.15
N ARG A 438 10.47 -7.11 5.39
CA ARG A 438 11.78 -7.46 5.92
C ARG A 438 12.21 -8.82 5.41
N GLN A 439 13.51 -8.97 5.18
CA GLN A 439 14.08 -10.28 4.89
C GLN A 439 13.82 -11.21 6.07
N ARG A 440 13.35 -12.43 5.77
CA ARG A 440 13.20 -13.50 6.74
C ARG A 440 14.37 -14.46 6.57
N LEU A 441 15.05 -14.79 7.66
CA LEU A 441 16.14 -15.76 7.67
C LEU A 441 15.63 -17.19 7.89
N SER A 442 14.37 -17.36 8.31
CA SER A 442 13.72 -18.66 8.45
C SER A 442 12.19 -18.58 8.35
N ASP A 443 11.54 -19.70 8.07
CA ASP A 443 10.07 -19.82 8.08
C ASP A 443 9.43 -19.62 9.45
N THR A 444 10.23 -19.63 10.52
CA THR A 444 9.76 -19.37 11.90
C THR A 444 9.82 -17.90 12.29
N GLU A 445 10.55 -17.08 11.52
CA GLU A 445 10.64 -15.65 11.80
C GLU A 445 9.30 -14.97 11.46
N PRO A 446 8.73 -14.15 12.35
CA PRO A 446 7.47 -13.48 12.07
C PRO A 446 7.63 -12.55 10.87
N PHE A 447 6.58 -12.47 10.05
CA PHE A 447 6.52 -11.45 9.01
C PHE A 447 6.57 -10.05 9.63
N GLY A 448 7.31 -9.16 8.98
CA GLY A 448 7.44 -7.77 9.39
C GLY A 448 7.76 -6.89 8.21
N TYR A 449 7.47 -5.60 8.36
CA TYR A 449 7.74 -4.58 7.37
C TYR A 449 8.58 -3.48 7.99
N TYR A 450 9.33 -2.77 7.16
CA TYR A 450 9.76 -1.42 7.48
C TYR A 450 8.55 -0.49 7.45
N SER A 451 8.55 0.52 8.30
CA SER A 451 7.46 1.50 8.39
C SER A 451 8.02 2.91 8.45
N ILE A 452 7.22 3.87 7.99
CA ILE A 452 7.59 5.29 8.05
C ILE A 452 7.74 5.74 9.51
N ALA A 453 6.87 5.27 10.42
CA ALA A 453 6.99 5.58 11.85
C ALA A 453 8.32 5.12 12.46
N GLU A 454 8.82 3.97 12.05
CA GLU A 454 10.14 3.48 12.49
C GLU A 454 11.26 4.40 12.00
N PHE A 455 11.27 4.75 10.71
CA PHE A 455 12.25 5.69 10.16
C PHE A 455 12.16 7.09 10.79
N ALA A 456 10.98 7.51 11.24
CA ALA A 456 10.77 8.79 11.89
C ALA A 456 11.42 8.88 13.28
N ILE A 457 11.70 7.76 13.95
CA ILE A 457 12.30 7.74 15.30
C ILE A 457 13.60 6.94 15.41
N ALA A 458 14.07 6.36 14.31
CA ALA A 458 15.27 5.54 14.28
C ALA A 458 16.51 6.31 14.77
N SER A 459 17.37 5.64 15.54
CA SER A 459 18.65 6.20 15.99
C SER A 459 19.61 6.49 14.83
N SER A 460 19.49 5.74 13.73
CA SER A 460 20.28 5.93 12.50
C SER A 460 20.09 7.30 11.86
N ARG A 461 18.99 8.02 12.15
CA ARG A 461 18.78 9.42 11.69
C ARG A 461 19.93 10.35 12.08
N LYS A 462 20.64 10.06 13.18
CA LYS A 462 21.83 10.80 13.61
C LYS A 462 22.98 10.75 12.61
N ASN A 463 22.98 9.81 11.66
CA ASN A 463 23.97 9.80 10.59
C ASN A 463 23.82 10.99 9.64
N ALA A 464 22.67 11.69 9.64
CA ALA A 464 22.43 12.87 8.81
C ALA A 464 23.04 14.18 9.34
N GLU A 465 24.02 14.16 10.25
CA GLU A 465 24.67 15.39 10.70
C GLU A 465 25.37 16.16 9.54
N PRO A 466 25.40 17.51 9.58
CA PRO A 466 24.87 18.40 10.63
C PRO A 466 23.34 18.65 10.54
N TYR A 467 22.66 18.10 9.54
CA TYR A 467 21.24 18.38 9.31
C TYR A 467 20.35 17.78 10.40
N TYR A 468 20.66 16.59 10.91
CA TYR A 468 19.91 16.01 12.03
C TYR A 468 19.81 17.00 13.21
N SER A 469 20.94 17.53 13.69
CA SER A 469 20.95 18.49 14.79
C SER A 469 20.20 19.78 14.44
N ALA A 470 20.30 20.27 13.20
CA ALA A 470 19.55 21.45 12.77
C ALA A 470 18.03 21.24 12.81
N PHE A 471 17.53 20.10 12.32
CA PHE A 471 16.10 19.76 12.40
C PHE A 471 15.62 19.62 13.85
N VAL A 472 16.38 18.92 14.70
CA VAL A 472 16.02 18.74 16.12
C VAL A 472 16.00 20.08 16.85
N SER A 473 16.98 20.94 16.60
CA SER A 473 17.06 22.28 17.18
C SER A 473 15.90 23.16 16.73
N TYR A 474 15.59 23.17 15.42
CA TYR A 474 14.52 23.99 14.86
C TYR A 474 13.14 23.62 15.42
N HIS A 475 12.83 22.33 15.50
CA HIS A 475 11.54 21.85 16.02
C HIS A 475 11.50 21.72 17.55
N ASN A 476 12.65 21.82 18.22
CA ASN A 476 12.81 21.53 19.65
C ASN A 476 12.26 20.15 20.06
N ASP A 477 12.41 19.16 19.18
CA ASP A 477 11.89 17.81 19.38
C ASP A 477 12.64 16.78 18.51
N PRO A 478 13.31 15.77 19.09
CA PRO A 478 13.95 14.72 18.29
C PRO A 478 12.97 13.85 17.50
N LYS A 479 11.68 13.86 17.85
CA LYS A 479 10.60 13.10 17.21
C LYS A 479 9.65 13.99 16.41
N TYR A 480 10.09 15.19 16.02
CA TYR A 480 9.24 16.22 15.40
C TYR A 480 8.30 15.70 14.30
N ALA A 481 8.82 14.91 13.35
CA ALA A 481 8.03 14.41 12.22
C ALA A 481 7.03 13.34 12.66
N ASP A 482 7.42 12.45 13.57
CA ASP A 482 6.54 11.41 14.11
C ASP A 482 5.39 12.04 14.92
N ASN A 483 5.71 13.04 15.75
CA ASN A 483 4.71 13.77 16.51
C ASN A 483 3.76 14.56 15.61
N LEU A 484 4.26 15.25 14.57
CA LEU A 484 3.44 15.94 13.58
C LEU A 484 2.45 14.98 12.90
N ILE A 485 2.94 13.85 12.38
CA ILE A 485 2.11 12.90 11.62
C ILE A 485 1.08 12.23 12.54
N ARG A 486 1.49 11.74 13.72
CA ARG A 486 0.57 11.10 14.67
C ARG A 486 -0.49 12.05 15.19
N GLN A 487 -0.12 13.29 15.56
CA GLN A 487 -1.09 14.29 16.01
C GLN A 487 -2.10 14.60 14.90
N THR A 488 -1.64 14.75 13.66
CA THR A 488 -2.52 15.01 12.50
C THR A 488 -3.45 13.83 12.22
N LEU A 489 -2.96 12.58 12.31
CA LEU A 489 -3.78 11.36 12.20
C LEU A 489 -4.84 11.29 13.31
N ASP A 490 -4.45 11.60 14.54
CA ASP A 490 -5.32 11.59 15.72
C ASP A 490 -6.28 12.81 15.76
N GLY A 491 -6.13 13.75 14.82
CA GLY A 491 -6.97 14.95 14.75
C GLY A 491 -6.69 15.94 15.88
N THR A 492 -5.43 16.05 16.27
CA THR A 492 -4.90 16.92 17.34
C THR A 492 -3.73 17.77 16.82
N GLY A 493 -3.18 18.64 17.67
CA GLY A 493 -2.04 19.49 17.30
C GLY A 493 -2.44 20.63 16.37
N LYS A 494 -1.52 21.10 15.53
CA LYS A 494 -1.77 22.23 14.59
C LYS A 494 -2.78 21.86 13.49
N TRP A 495 -2.73 20.62 13.03
CA TRP A 495 -3.53 20.08 11.94
C TRP A 495 -4.63 19.16 12.49
N ASP A 496 -5.38 19.68 13.44
CA ASP A 496 -6.42 18.97 14.18
C ASP A 496 -7.72 18.79 13.37
N ASN A 497 -8.77 18.27 14.01
CA ASN A 497 -10.09 18.10 13.41
C ASN A 497 -10.77 19.43 12.99
N GLY A 498 -10.22 20.59 13.34
CA GLY A 498 -10.66 21.89 12.84
C GLY A 498 -10.12 22.24 11.45
N LYS A 499 -9.24 21.42 10.87
CA LYS A 499 -8.71 21.57 9.50
C LYS A 499 -9.43 20.67 8.50
N SER A 500 -9.32 20.99 7.21
CA SER A 500 -9.93 20.18 6.15
C SER A 500 -9.26 18.80 6.06
N THR A 501 -10.00 17.81 5.57
CA THR A 501 -9.48 16.46 5.32
C THR A 501 -8.28 16.49 4.37
N GLU A 502 -8.35 17.32 3.34
CA GLU A 502 -7.30 17.51 2.34
C GLU A 502 -6.05 18.14 2.96
N GLN A 503 -6.20 19.16 3.81
CA GLN A 503 -5.06 19.75 4.54
C GLN A 503 -4.35 18.71 5.40
N ARG A 504 -5.11 17.91 6.15
CA ARG A 504 -4.55 16.84 6.99
C ARG A 504 -3.88 15.75 6.15
N SER A 505 -4.50 15.36 5.03
CA SER A 505 -3.95 14.38 4.09
C SER A 505 -2.59 14.81 3.54
N VAL A 506 -2.49 16.07 3.11
CA VAL A 506 -1.24 16.68 2.65
C VAL A 506 -0.17 16.60 3.74
N VAL A 507 -0.48 17.03 4.96
CA VAL A 507 0.50 17.00 6.05
C VAL A 507 1.02 15.59 6.31
N ILE A 508 0.13 14.60 6.35
CA ILE A 508 0.51 13.20 6.61
C ILE A 508 1.40 12.65 5.49
N ALA A 509 0.99 12.82 4.22
CA ALA A 509 1.72 12.26 3.08
C ALA A 509 3.06 12.98 2.83
N GLU A 510 3.06 14.31 2.81
CA GLU A 510 4.26 15.09 2.50
C GLU A 510 5.27 15.06 3.65
N ALA A 511 4.83 15.06 4.92
CA ALA A 511 5.75 14.90 6.04
C ALA A 511 6.40 13.51 6.04
N SER A 512 5.64 12.48 5.67
CA SER A 512 6.16 11.13 5.52
C SER A 512 7.28 11.07 4.47
N ALA A 513 7.07 11.65 3.28
CA ALA A 513 8.08 11.67 2.23
C ALA A 513 9.27 12.59 2.53
N PHE A 514 9.01 13.82 2.97
CA PHE A 514 9.99 14.90 2.92
C PHE A 514 10.52 15.40 4.27
N LEU A 515 9.88 15.01 5.38
CA LEU A 515 10.46 15.19 6.72
C LEU A 515 11.08 13.89 7.25
N VAL A 516 10.41 12.76 7.03
CA VAL A 516 10.90 11.45 7.49
C VAL A 516 11.87 10.82 6.50
N LEU A 517 11.39 10.44 5.32
CA LEU A 517 12.19 9.65 4.38
C LEU A 517 13.35 10.46 3.79
N TYR A 518 13.18 11.77 3.56
CA TYR A 518 14.29 12.62 3.08
C TYR A 518 15.44 12.74 4.09
N LEU A 519 15.16 12.93 5.38
CA LEU A 519 16.22 12.92 6.39
C LEU A 519 16.86 11.54 6.52
N HIS A 520 16.06 10.47 6.37
CA HIS A 520 16.56 9.10 6.34
C HIS A 520 17.48 8.85 5.13
N LEU A 521 17.13 9.34 3.94
CA LEU A 521 17.99 9.31 2.74
C LEU A 521 19.35 9.94 3.03
N ILE A 522 19.40 11.13 3.63
CA ILE A 522 20.66 11.80 4.00
C ILE A 522 21.46 10.96 5.00
N ALA A 523 20.77 10.36 5.98
CA ALA A 523 21.40 9.46 6.95
C ALA A 523 22.03 8.23 6.26
N GLN A 524 21.38 7.67 5.23
CA GLN A 524 21.91 6.55 4.46
C GLN A 524 23.07 6.95 3.55
N ILE A 525 23.02 8.13 2.93
CA ILE A 525 24.14 8.69 2.16
C ILE A 525 25.40 8.75 3.03
N ASN A 526 25.31 9.35 4.22
CA ASN A 526 26.44 9.44 5.13
C ASN A 526 26.81 8.06 5.72
N GLY A 527 25.84 7.16 5.90
CA GLY A 527 26.05 5.77 6.27
C GLY A 527 26.93 5.02 5.27
N ALA A 528 26.66 5.16 3.97
CA ALA A 528 27.47 4.57 2.90
C ALA A 528 28.93 5.07 2.93
N ILE A 529 29.14 6.38 3.14
CA ILE A 529 30.49 6.96 3.29
C ILE A 529 31.22 6.35 4.50
N ASN A 530 30.52 6.27 5.64
CA ASN A 530 31.10 5.72 6.88
C ASN A 530 31.46 4.24 6.72
N ASN A 531 30.63 3.46 6.02
CA ASN A 531 30.89 2.05 5.75
C ASN A 531 32.09 1.89 4.82
N CYS A 532 32.23 2.75 3.80
CA CYS A 532 33.43 2.78 2.96
C CYS A 532 34.71 3.05 3.78
N LYS A 533 34.66 4.03 4.70
CA LYS A 533 35.84 4.44 5.51
C LYS A 533 36.25 3.39 6.56
N ASN A 534 35.33 2.56 7.03
CA ASN A 534 35.50 1.69 8.19
C ASN A 534 35.54 0.18 7.86
N ILE A 535 36.06 -0.19 6.69
CA ILE A 535 36.19 -1.60 6.29
C ILE A 535 37.09 -2.32 7.30
N GLN A 536 36.50 -3.18 8.12
CA GLN A 536 37.25 -4.15 8.92
C GLN A 536 37.53 -5.37 8.02
N ASP A 537 38.79 -5.78 7.99
CA ASP A 537 39.41 -6.70 7.02
C ASP A 537 39.05 -8.18 7.26
N ASP A 538 37.88 -8.49 7.83
CA ASP A 538 37.54 -9.83 8.35
C ASP A 538 36.20 -10.44 7.91
N GLY A 539 35.57 -9.95 6.84
CA GLY A 539 34.43 -10.66 6.25
C GLY A 539 33.84 -10.04 4.98
N GLU A 540 33.07 -10.85 4.26
CA GLU A 540 32.29 -10.55 3.06
C GLU A 540 31.21 -9.49 3.36
N TYR A 541 31.63 -8.24 3.59
CA TYR A 541 30.74 -7.11 3.82
C TYR A 541 30.24 -6.64 2.44
N GLU A 542 28.93 -6.68 2.21
CA GLU A 542 28.33 -6.19 0.97
C GLU A 542 28.32 -4.65 0.97
N LEU A 543 29.49 -4.07 0.71
CA LEU A 543 29.73 -2.62 0.78
C LEU A 543 28.79 -1.83 -0.14
N THR A 544 28.27 -2.43 -1.20
CA THR A 544 27.38 -1.80 -2.19
C THR A 544 25.94 -1.63 -1.70
N HIS A 545 25.49 -2.44 -0.73
CA HIS A 545 24.10 -2.41 -0.22
C HIS A 545 23.64 -1.03 0.29
N PRO A 546 24.42 -0.31 1.11
CA PRO A 546 24.05 1.02 1.60
C PRO A 546 23.88 2.07 0.48
N TRP A 547 24.64 1.99 -0.61
CA TRP A 547 24.49 2.94 -1.72
C TRP A 547 23.32 2.59 -2.63
N ASP A 548 23.03 1.31 -2.83
CA ASP A 548 21.81 0.90 -3.50
C ASP A 548 20.55 1.30 -2.70
N GLU A 549 20.60 1.31 -1.37
CA GLU A 549 19.53 1.85 -0.52
C GLU A 549 19.34 3.35 -0.74
N VAL A 550 20.41 4.13 -0.97
CA VAL A 550 20.31 5.54 -1.34
C VAL A 550 19.53 5.70 -2.64
N ALA A 551 19.83 4.90 -3.66
CA ALA A 551 19.08 4.92 -4.91
C ALA A 551 17.61 4.55 -4.69
N ALA A 552 17.33 3.50 -3.90
CA ALA A 552 15.98 3.06 -3.57
C ALA A 552 15.13 4.15 -2.88
N LEU A 553 15.72 4.88 -1.91
CA LEU A 553 15.06 5.95 -1.16
C LEU A 553 14.98 7.28 -1.92
N LEU A 554 15.81 7.47 -2.95
CA LEU A 554 15.76 8.65 -3.81
C LEU A 554 14.72 8.49 -4.93
N ILE A 555 14.70 7.31 -5.56
CA ILE A 555 13.92 6.99 -6.75
C ILE A 555 12.52 6.49 -6.36
N GLY A 556 12.45 5.42 -5.57
CA GLY A 556 11.20 4.73 -5.26
C GLY A 556 10.80 3.70 -6.31
N SER A 557 9.99 2.71 -5.90
CA SER A 557 9.53 1.64 -6.78
C SER A 557 8.53 2.08 -7.85
N LEU A 558 7.80 3.18 -7.63
CA LEU A 558 6.74 3.68 -8.50
C LEU A 558 7.26 4.37 -9.77
N GLU A 559 8.55 4.71 -9.85
CA GLU A 559 9.16 5.30 -11.05
C GLU A 559 9.28 4.30 -12.20
N GLY A 560 9.25 2.99 -11.91
CA GLY A 560 9.47 1.95 -12.92
C GLY A 560 10.93 1.87 -13.38
N MET A 561 11.16 1.16 -14.49
CA MET A 561 12.51 0.74 -14.91
C MET A 561 13.16 1.64 -15.97
N GLU A 562 12.34 2.44 -16.68
CA GLU A 562 12.76 3.20 -17.86
C GLU A 562 13.65 4.41 -17.54
N GLU A 563 14.43 4.88 -18.52
CA GLU A 563 15.25 6.09 -18.39
C GLU A 563 14.39 7.30 -17.98
N GLY A 564 14.86 8.05 -16.98
CA GLY A 564 14.13 9.19 -16.43
C GLY A 564 12.99 8.83 -15.47
N GLY A 565 12.63 7.55 -15.34
CA GLY A 565 11.54 7.07 -14.47
C GLY A 565 10.16 7.23 -15.11
N SER A 566 9.13 7.45 -14.31
CA SER A 566 7.77 7.54 -14.84
C SER A 566 7.53 8.89 -15.50
N LEU A 567 6.97 8.87 -16.71
CA LEU A 567 6.50 10.09 -17.38
C LEU A 567 5.20 10.62 -16.77
N ASP A 568 4.44 9.77 -16.05
CA ASP A 568 3.26 10.22 -15.32
C ASP A 568 3.69 10.86 -13.99
N VAL A 569 3.48 12.17 -13.91
CA VAL A 569 3.81 13.02 -12.76
C VAL A 569 3.10 12.61 -11.45
N GLN A 570 2.08 11.75 -11.52
CA GLN A 570 1.33 11.25 -10.38
C GLN A 570 1.93 9.99 -9.75
N ASP A 571 2.81 9.27 -10.46
CA ASP A 571 3.32 7.96 -10.01
C ASP A 571 4.33 8.10 -8.87
N GLY A 572 5.42 8.83 -9.08
CA GLY A 572 6.52 8.95 -8.13
C GLY A 572 6.16 9.71 -6.85
N GLN A 573 6.50 9.15 -5.68
CA GLN A 573 6.22 9.77 -4.38
C GLN A 573 7.44 10.38 -3.68
N LEU A 574 8.65 9.96 -4.06
CA LEU A 574 9.90 10.42 -3.43
C LEU A 574 10.52 11.60 -4.20
N ILE A 575 11.80 11.88 -3.94
CA ILE A 575 12.52 13.03 -4.51
C ILE A 575 12.53 12.98 -6.03
N TRP A 576 12.70 11.81 -6.64
CA TRP A 576 12.72 11.65 -8.11
C TRP A 576 11.41 12.09 -8.76
N GLY A 577 10.28 11.59 -8.27
CA GLY A 577 8.95 11.99 -8.74
C GLY A 577 8.61 13.45 -8.45
N LEU A 578 9.09 13.98 -7.32
CA LEU A 578 8.98 15.41 -7.04
C LEU A 578 9.77 16.24 -8.06
N SER A 579 11.00 15.85 -8.40
CA SER A 579 11.80 16.49 -9.44
C SER A 579 11.10 16.45 -10.80
N THR A 580 10.51 15.32 -11.18
CA THR A 580 9.74 15.22 -12.43
C THR A 580 8.58 16.22 -12.43
N ARG A 581 7.76 16.25 -11.37
CA ARG A 581 6.67 17.23 -11.19
C ARG A 581 7.14 18.68 -11.32
N ARG A 582 8.23 19.04 -10.62
CA ARG A 582 8.71 20.42 -10.59
C ARG A 582 9.42 20.80 -11.89
N ALA A 583 10.09 19.87 -12.57
CA ALA A 583 10.75 20.17 -13.83
C ALA A 583 9.77 20.60 -14.92
N PHE A 584 8.59 19.98 -15.01
CA PHE A 584 7.52 20.44 -15.91
C PHE A 584 7.01 21.84 -15.56
N GLN A 585 6.89 22.17 -14.27
CA GLN A 585 6.35 23.44 -13.81
C GLN A 585 7.34 24.61 -13.93
N PHE A 586 8.62 24.36 -13.67
CA PHE A 586 9.69 25.36 -13.66
C PHE A 586 10.53 25.38 -14.95
N GLN A 587 10.16 24.55 -15.93
CA GLN A 587 10.85 24.42 -17.23
C GLN A 587 12.33 24.03 -17.07
N THR A 588 12.61 23.09 -16.16
CA THR A 588 13.96 22.58 -15.87
C THR A 588 14.15 21.14 -16.39
N LEU A 589 13.64 20.89 -17.61
CA LEU A 589 13.77 19.62 -18.32
C LEU A 589 15.11 19.56 -19.09
N ASN A 590 15.64 18.36 -19.27
CA ASN A 590 16.78 18.10 -20.16
C ASN A 590 16.30 17.99 -21.63
N ARG A 591 17.22 17.65 -22.55
CA ARG A 591 16.90 17.53 -23.99
C ARG A 591 16.06 16.29 -24.32
N GLN A 592 16.08 15.29 -23.45
CA GLN A 592 15.34 14.03 -23.55
C GLN A 592 13.90 14.16 -23.03
N GLY A 593 13.56 15.27 -22.36
CA GLY A 593 12.20 15.57 -21.93
C GLY A 593 11.87 15.18 -20.48
N TYR A 594 12.87 14.78 -19.68
CA TYR A 594 12.69 14.52 -18.24
C TYR A 594 13.52 15.49 -17.38
N ALA A 595 13.37 15.43 -16.06
CA ALA A 595 13.98 16.41 -15.15
C ALA A 595 15.52 16.44 -15.27
N ASN A 596 16.09 17.63 -15.50
CA ASN A 596 17.53 17.80 -15.62
C ASN A 596 18.29 17.44 -14.33
N ILE A 597 17.63 17.57 -13.17
CA ILE A 597 18.18 17.13 -11.89
C ILE A 597 18.22 15.60 -11.79
N ASN A 598 17.19 14.89 -12.26
CA ASN A 598 17.18 13.42 -12.24
C ASN A 598 18.28 12.85 -13.12
N SER A 599 18.51 13.44 -14.30
CA SER A 599 19.64 13.06 -15.17
C SER A 599 21.01 13.20 -14.48
N GLN A 600 21.22 14.29 -13.73
CA GLN A 600 22.47 14.48 -12.97
C GLN A 600 22.58 13.52 -11.77
N LEU A 601 21.46 13.26 -11.09
CA LEU A 601 21.42 12.31 -9.98
C LEU A 601 21.70 10.89 -10.46
N GLU A 602 21.21 10.50 -11.63
CA GLU A 602 21.51 9.22 -12.28
C GLU A 602 23.03 9.02 -12.45
N ASP A 603 23.70 10.00 -13.07
CA ASP A 603 25.16 9.98 -13.25
C ASP A 603 25.90 9.83 -11.91
N LEU A 604 25.46 10.57 -10.88
CA LEU A 604 26.07 10.53 -9.55
C LEU A 604 25.82 9.19 -8.83
N LEU A 605 24.66 8.56 -9.01
CA LEU A 605 24.38 7.26 -8.43
C LEU A 605 25.31 6.19 -9.02
N TYR A 606 25.53 6.19 -10.35
CA TYR A 606 26.49 5.29 -10.98
C TYR A 606 27.94 5.59 -10.57
N ALA A 607 28.31 6.88 -10.48
CA ALA A 607 29.64 7.29 -10.01
C ALA A 607 29.90 6.80 -8.58
N GLY A 608 28.96 7.04 -7.66
CA GLY A 608 29.13 6.66 -6.25
C GLY A 608 29.22 5.15 -6.07
N ARG A 609 28.47 4.36 -6.86
CA ARG A 609 28.63 2.91 -6.86
C ARG A 609 30.03 2.49 -7.31
N GLY A 610 30.50 3.02 -8.44
CA GLY A 610 31.84 2.70 -8.94
C GLY A 610 32.96 3.14 -8.00
N GLU A 611 32.79 4.27 -7.31
CA GLU A 611 33.73 4.75 -6.30
C GLU A 611 33.75 3.85 -5.05
N LEU A 612 32.59 3.35 -4.65
CA LEU A 612 32.45 2.40 -3.54
C LEU A 612 33.05 1.03 -3.89
N ASP A 613 32.79 0.52 -5.09
CA ASP A 613 33.40 -0.73 -5.60
C ASP A 613 34.94 -0.61 -5.69
N ALA A 614 35.46 0.60 -5.96
CA ALA A 614 36.88 0.91 -5.99
C ALA A 614 37.48 1.32 -4.62
N LEU A 615 36.69 1.33 -3.54
CA LEU A 615 37.08 1.81 -2.21
C LEU A 615 37.64 3.25 -2.20
N HIS A 616 37.23 4.08 -3.15
CA HIS A 616 37.64 5.49 -3.25
C HIS A 616 36.76 6.40 -2.38
N CYS A 617 36.77 6.18 -1.07
CA CYS A 617 35.84 6.83 -0.13
C CYS A 617 35.89 8.37 -0.12
N GLY A 618 37.04 8.97 -0.46
CA GLY A 618 37.17 10.43 -0.58
C GLY A 618 36.54 11.01 -1.85
N MET A 619 36.37 10.20 -2.90
CA MET A 619 35.59 10.58 -4.09
C MET A 619 34.10 10.35 -3.83
N LEU A 620 33.75 9.21 -3.22
CA LEU A 620 32.38 8.92 -2.78
C LEU A 620 31.81 10.03 -1.91
N GLU A 621 32.61 10.59 -0.98
CA GLU A 621 32.18 11.71 -0.14
C GLU A 621 31.81 12.96 -0.94
N LYS A 622 32.54 13.26 -2.02
CA LYS A 622 32.21 14.39 -2.92
C LYS A 622 30.95 14.11 -3.73
N THR A 623 30.84 12.91 -4.29
CA THR A 623 29.65 12.46 -5.03
C THR A 623 28.40 12.51 -4.14
N ALA A 624 28.53 12.04 -2.89
CA ALA A 624 27.48 12.11 -1.90
C ALA A 624 27.08 13.54 -1.53
N ASP A 625 28.03 14.48 -1.42
CA ASP A 625 27.75 15.89 -1.21
C ASP A 625 26.99 16.50 -2.39
N ASP A 626 27.31 16.11 -3.62
CA ASP A 626 26.59 16.56 -4.82
C ASP A 626 25.17 15.95 -4.90
N VAL A 627 24.98 14.68 -4.52
CA VAL A 627 23.64 14.07 -4.39
C VAL A 627 22.79 14.82 -3.36
N LYS A 628 23.34 15.12 -2.17
CA LYS A 628 22.65 15.90 -1.14
C LYS A 628 22.28 17.29 -1.66
N ARG A 629 23.19 17.95 -2.40
CA ARG A 629 22.98 19.28 -2.99
C ARG A 629 21.90 19.30 -4.07
N LEU A 630 21.86 18.29 -4.94
CA LEU A 630 20.86 18.23 -6.01
C LEU A 630 19.48 17.76 -5.51
N SER A 631 19.44 16.85 -4.52
CA SER A 631 18.18 16.31 -4.00
C SER A 631 17.29 17.34 -3.28
N ILE A 632 17.84 18.46 -2.79
CA ILE A 632 17.05 19.54 -2.16
C ILE A 632 16.38 20.49 -3.18
N VAL A 633 16.87 20.54 -4.42
CA VAL A 633 16.34 21.42 -5.49
C VAL A 633 14.83 21.26 -5.69
N PRO A 634 14.26 20.05 -5.84
CA PRO A 634 12.81 19.89 -5.98
C PRO A 634 12.01 20.33 -4.75
N LEU A 635 12.59 20.28 -3.55
CA LEU A 635 11.94 20.81 -2.33
C LEU A 635 11.92 22.35 -2.35
N MET A 636 13.02 22.99 -2.75
CA MET A 636 13.08 24.44 -2.95
C MET A 636 12.07 24.90 -4.02
N GLN A 637 11.99 24.21 -5.15
CA GLN A 637 10.99 24.45 -6.20
C GLN A 637 9.56 24.28 -5.68
N SER A 638 9.33 23.34 -4.76
CA SER A 638 8.02 23.14 -4.15
C SER A 638 7.65 24.33 -3.25
N VAL A 639 8.58 24.84 -2.43
CA VAL A 639 8.35 26.07 -1.65
C VAL A 639 8.02 27.25 -2.56
N LEU A 640 8.75 27.43 -3.68
CA LEU A 640 8.44 28.48 -4.67
C LEU A 640 7.04 28.32 -5.26
N ARG A 641 6.66 27.10 -5.65
CA ARG A 641 5.33 26.81 -6.23
C ARG A 641 4.23 27.24 -5.27
N TYR A 642 4.33 26.83 -4.00
CA TYR A 642 3.29 27.12 -3.02
C TYR A 642 3.37 28.54 -2.47
N ALA A 643 4.51 29.24 -2.57
CA ALA A 643 4.56 30.68 -2.33
C ALA A 643 3.65 31.41 -3.32
N VAL A 644 3.73 31.08 -4.62
CA VAL A 644 2.88 31.65 -5.67
C VAL A 644 1.41 31.30 -5.47
N GLN A 645 1.08 30.06 -5.10
CA GLN A 645 -0.32 29.68 -4.85
C GLN A 645 -0.89 30.36 -3.59
N ASN A 646 -0.10 30.44 -2.53
CA ASN A 646 -0.58 30.89 -1.24
C ASN A 646 -0.66 32.42 -1.12
N GLU A 647 0.11 33.18 -1.91
CA GLU A 647 0.05 34.66 -1.94
C GLU A 647 -1.35 35.22 -2.20
N GLN A 648 -2.16 34.47 -2.96
CA GLN A 648 -3.53 34.84 -3.34
C GLN A 648 -4.58 34.38 -2.32
N LEU A 649 -4.19 33.59 -1.31
CA LEU A 649 -5.12 33.06 -0.32
C LEU A 649 -5.37 34.05 0.82
N PRO A 650 -6.60 34.07 1.36
CA PRO A 650 -6.88 34.81 2.59
C PRO A 650 -6.24 34.14 3.81
N ALA A 651 -6.16 34.88 4.91
CA ALA A 651 -5.84 34.31 6.22
C ALA A 651 -6.84 33.18 6.57
N ASP A 652 -6.36 32.17 7.29
CA ASP A 652 -7.15 31.02 7.74
C ASP A 652 -7.84 30.21 6.62
N SER A 653 -7.31 30.24 5.38
CA SER A 653 -7.82 29.44 4.28
C SER A 653 -7.82 27.93 4.59
N PHE A 654 -8.82 27.22 4.07
CA PHE A 654 -8.91 25.75 4.11
C PHE A 654 -8.26 25.08 2.89
N SER A 655 -7.59 25.85 2.03
CA SER A 655 -6.89 25.29 0.87
C SER A 655 -5.80 24.30 1.33
N PRO A 656 -5.68 23.12 0.70
CA PRO A 656 -4.55 22.22 0.91
C PRO A 656 -3.20 22.85 0.53
N ASP A 657 -3.18 23.88 -0.33
CA ASP A 657 -1.95 24.56 -0.74
C ASP A 657 -1.19 25.20 0.45
N LEU A 658 -1.90 25.62 1.50
CA LEU A 658 -1.28 26.09 2.74
C LEU A 658 -0.51 24.98 3.44
N ALA A 659 -1.11 23.79 3.52
CA ALA A 659 -0.46 22.63 4.14
C ALA A 659 0.78 22.20 3.33
N PHE A 660 0.67 22.20 1.99
CA PHE A 660 1.81 21.90 1.13
C PHE A 660 2.96 22.90 1.35
N GLY A 661 2.67 24.21 1.26
CA GLY A 661 3.67 25.25 1.42
C GLY A 661 4.40 25.16 2.76
N GLU A 662 3.66 24.92 3.85
CA GLU A 662 4.23 24.78 5.18
C GLU A 662 5.13 23.54 5.31
N VAL A 663 4.68 22.37 4.86
CA VAL A 663 5.46 21.12 5.02
C VAL A 663 6.74 21.16 4.20
N TYR A 664 6.68 21.65 2.96
CA TYR A 664 7.90 21.82 2.15
C TYR A 664 8.85 22.86 2.76
N ALA A 665 8.33 23.94 3.35
CA ALA A 665 9.16 24.92 4.05
C ALA A 665 9.81 24.29 5.29
N MET A 666 9.07 23.54 6.10
CA MET A 666 9.61 22.78 7.24
C MET A 666 10.71 21.80 6.82
N ALA A 667 10.63 21.23 5.61
CA ALA A 667 11.63 20.30 5.08
C ALA A 667 12.94 20.96 4.65
N ILE A 668 12.97 22.28 4.42
CA ILE A 668 14.19 22.97 3.97
C ILE A 668 14.70 24.02 4.95
N ILE A 669 13.84 24.66 5.76
CA ILE A 669 14.22 25.75 6.67
C ILE A 669 15.40 25.35 7.57
N PRO A 670 15.42 24.17 8.23
CA PRO A 670 16.56 23.78 9.06
C PRO A 670 17.89 23.67 8.30
N ILE A 671 17.83 23.27 7.03
CA ILE A 671 19.02 23.18 6.16
C ILE A 671 19.42 24.59 5.73
N VAL A 672 18.46 25.40 5.24
CA VAL A 672 18.69 26.78 4.82
C VAL A 672 19.31 27.61 5.96
N GLN A 673 18.84 27.43 7.19
CA GLN A 673 19.36 28.12 8.38
C GLN A 673 20.87 27.94 8.58
N ILE A 674 21.45 26.82 8.16
CA ILE A 674 22.91 26.57 8.26
C ILE A 674 23.70 27.48 7.29
N TYR A 675 23.13 27.76 6.12
CA TYR A 675 23.81 28.46 5.02
C TYR A 675 23.42 29.94 4.92
N ASP A 676 22.15 30.26 5.15
CA ASP A 676 21.58 31.60 5.08
C ASP A 676 20.45 31.77 6.14
N PRO A 677 20.79 32.20 7.37
CA PRO A 677 19.82 32.47 8.43
C PRO A 677 18.76 33.52 8.08
N ALA A 678 19.09 34.49 7.21
CA ALA A 678 18.16 35.55 6.85
C ALA A 678 17.09 35.01 5.88
N ALA A 679 17.51 34.20 4.91
CA ALA A 679 16.58 33.49 4.04
C ALA A 679 15.66 32.55 4.84
N ALA A 680 16.20 31.79 5.79
CA ALA A 680 15.41 30.91 6.66
C ALA A 680 14.34 31.68 7.44
N ALA A 681 14.68 32.81 8.06
CA ALA A 681 13.72 33.65 8.77
C ALA A 681 12.61 34.18 7.83
N LEU A 682 12.95 34.61 6.61
CA LEU A 682 11.96 35.05 5.63
C LEU A 682 10.99 33.91 5.24
N LEU A 683 11.51 32.70 5.06
CA LEU A 683 10.69 31.51 4.77
C LEU A 683 9.76 31.18 5.94
N GLU A 684 10.23 31.29 7.19
CA GLU A 684 9.41 31.07 8.38
C GLU A 684 8.22 32.04 8.50
N ASP A 685 8.45 33.31 8.16
CA ASP A 685 7.42 34.34 8.24
C ASP A 685 6.40 34.25 7.10
N ASN A 686 6.80 33.78 5.92
CA ASN A 686 5.94 33.74 4.74
C ASN A 686 5.25 32.40 4.51
N MET A 687 5.93 31.28 4.81
CA MET A 687 5.47 29.94 4.41
C MET A 687 4.79 29.15 5.54
N LEU A 688 5.06 29.48 6.81
CA LEU A 688 4.41 28.80 7.93
C LEU A 688 3.06 29.45 8.21
N SER A 689 1.99 28.65 8.16
CA SER A 689 0.64 29.13 8.41
C SER A 689 0.49 29.56 9.87
N ARG A 690 -0.06 30.77 10.09
CA ARG A 690 -0.37 31.32 11.41
C ARG A 690 -1.80 31.84 11.41
N SER A 691 -2.53 31.59 12.49
CA SER A 691 -3.93 31.98 12.56
C SER A 691 -4.09 33.50 12.44
N GLY A 692 -5.03 33.94 11.62
CA GLY A 692 -5.30 35.35 11.38
C GLY A 692 -4.21 36.11 10.59
N VAL A 693 -3.16 35.41 10.13
CA VAL A 693 -2.07 36.01 9.35
C VAL A 693 -2.25 35.65 7.88
N LYS A 694 -2.11 36.64 6.99
CA LYS A 694 -2.12 36.40 5.55
C LYS A 694 -0.87 35.59 5.17
N PRO A 695 -1.00 34.45 4.48
CA PRO A 695 0.15 33.71 3.96
C PRO A 695 0.94 34.53 2.93
N VAL A 696 2.26 34.33 2.87
CA VAL A 696 3.16 34.96 1.89
C VAL A 696 2.97 36.49 1.83
N ALA A 697 2.99 37.13 3.00
CA ALA A 697 2.70 38.55 3.15
C ALA A 697 3.70 39.46 2.44
N ASP A 698 4.97 39.04 2.34
CA ASP A 698 6.03 39.77 1.65
C ASP A 698 6.02 39.56 0.13
N GLY A 699 5.18 38.65 -0.35
CA GLY A 699 5.00 38.33 -1.76
C GLY A 699 5.87 37.19 -2.27
N ALA A 700 5.39 36.52 -3.33
CA ALA A 700 6.02 35.30 -3.83
C ALA A 700 7.44 35.53 -4.38
N GLN A 701 7.70 36.71 -4.93
CA GLN A 701 9.03 37.07 -5.44
C GLN A 701 10.06 37.28 -4.31
N GLU A 702 9.67 37.79 -3.13
CA GLU A 702 10.60 37.91 -1.99
C GLU A 702 10.97 36.53 -1.44
N VAL A 703 10.00 35.61 -1.35
CA VAL A 703 10.28 34.21 -1.08
C VAL A 703 11.24 33.62 -2.12
N ALA A 704 11.05 33.96 -3.40
CA ALA A 704 11.95 33.51 -4.47
C ALA A 704 13.37 34.05 -4.33
N ASN A 705 13.52 35.33 -3.96
CA ASN A 705 14.82 35.94 -3.70
C ASN A 705 15.55 35.22 -2.56
N ALA A 706 14.85 34.91 -1.45
CA ALA A 706 15.43 34.17 -0.34
C ALA A 706 15.85 32.74 -0.73
N ILE A 707 15.01 32.02 -1.47
CA ILE A 707 15.38 30.69 -1.99
C ILE A 707 16.59 30.77 -2.91
N GLY A 708 16.67 31.79 -3.78
CA GLY A 708 17.82 32.03 -4.65
C GLY A 708 19.12 32.30 -3.88
N ALA A 709 19.05 33.14 -2.85
CA ALA A 709 20.19 33.44 -1.97
C ALA A 709 20.66 32.19 -1.22
N ALA A 710 19.74 31.44 -0.62
CA ALA A 710 20.02 30.19 0.06
C ALA A 710 20.65 29.15 -0.88
N ALA A 711 20.08 28.97 -2.09
CA ALA A 711 20.64 28.09 -3.10
C ALA A 711 22.08 28.49 -3.47
N SER A 712 22.33 29.78 -3.71
CA SER A 712 23.68 30.28 -3.99
C SER A 712 24.65 30.03 -2.84
N ALA A 713 24.22 30.20 -1.58
CA ALA A 713 25.04 29.94 -0.39
C ALA A 713 25.36 28.44 -0.22
N MET A 714 24.45 27.56 -0.66
CA MET A 714 24.65 26.11 -0.75
C MET A 714 25.47 25.68 -1.98
N GLY A 715 25.90 26.63 -2.82
CA GLY A 715 26.60 26.36 -4.06
C GLY A 715 25.74 25.66 -5.12
N ILE A 716 24.42 25.87 -5.08
CA ILE A 716 23.47 25.54 -6.15
C ILE A 716 23.33 26.78 -7.02
N ASN A 717 23.39 26.62 -8.34
CA ASN A 717 23.16 27.72 -9.26
C ASN A 717 21.67 28.13 -9.21
N PRO A 718 21.29 29.36 -8.81
CA PRO A 718 19.88 29.74 -8.70
C PRO A 718 19.09 29.61 -10.01
N ARG A 719 19.78 29.58 -11.18
CA ARG A 719 19.14 29.31 -12.47
C ARG A 719 18.64 27.87 -12.63
N SER A 720 19.25 26.89 -11.94
CA SER A 720 18.80 25.50 -12.01
C SER A 720 17.48 25.26 -11.28
N LEU A 721 17.03 26.22 -10.45
CA LEU A 721 15.72 26.19 -9.84
C LEU A 721 14.60 26.48 -10.85
N GLY A 722 14.92 27.10 -11.99
CA GLY A 722 13.94 27.58 -12.98
C GLY A 722 13.17 28.80 -12.47
N SER A 723 12.10 29.17 -13.18
CA SER A 723 11.27 30.34 -12.83
C SER A 723 9.83 30.18 -13.29
N THR A 724 8.93 30.90 -12.63
CA THR A 724 7.55 31.15 -13.08
C THR A 724 7.39 32.63 -13.42
N PRO A 725 6.30 33.07 -14.08
CA PRO A 725 6.04 34.50 -14.30
C PRO A 725 6.00 35.32 -13.00
N GLU A 726 5.51 34.73 -11.91
CA GLU A 726 5.27 35.38 -10.62
C GLU A 726 6.49 35.31 -9.69
N ALA A 727 7.38 34.35 -9.89
CA ALA A 727 8.52 34.10 -9.01
C ALA A 727 9.76 33.63 -9.78
N ASN A 728 10.83 34.43 -9.74
CA ASN A 728 12.13 34.12 -10.34
C ASN A 728 13.25 34.15 -9.28
N PRO A 729 13.74 32.99 -8.81
CA PRO A 729 14.81 32.92 -7.79
C PRO A 729 16.19 33.34 -8.33
N SER A 730 16.35 33.47 -9.65
CA SER A 730 17.60 33.88 -10.28
C SER A 730 17.70 35.38 -10.59
N LEU A 731 16.66 36.16 -10.25
CA LEU A 731 16.56 37.59 -10.60
C LEU A 731 17.74 38.39 -10.06
N LEU A 732 18.12 38.18 -8.80
CA LEU A 732 19.27 38.84 -8.16
C LEU A 732 20.63 38.30 -8.62
N HIS A 733 20.63 37.24 -9.44
CA HIS A 733 21.82 36.55 -9.94
C HIS A 733 21.94 36.64 -11.48
N GLY A 734 21.38 37.71 -12.06
CA GLY A 734 21.47 38.02 -13.49
C GLY A 734 20.63 37.11 -14.39
N GLY A 735 19.59 36.46 -13.84
CA GLY A 735 18.57 35.77 -14.63
C GLY A 735 17.54 36.75 -15.19
N SER A 736 17.10 36.55 -16.43
CA SER A 736 15.97 37.29 -17.02
C SER A 736 14.70 36.46 -16.92
N SER A 737 13.55 37.11 -16.70
CA SER A 737 12.24 36.44 -16.71
C SER A 737 11.97 35.92 -18.12
N ALA A 738 12.07 34.60 -18.32
CA ALA A 738 11.68 34.01 -19.59
C ALA A 738 10.16 34.19 -19.79
N VAL A 739 9.75 34.51 -21.01
CA VAL A 739 8.33 34.54 -21.40
C VAL A 739 7.81 33.10 -21.33
N VAL A 740 7.06 32.78 -20.27
CA VAL A 740 6.45 31.47 -20.08
C VAL A 740 5.17 31.40 -20.92
N ILE A 741 5.10 30.42 -21.81
CA ILE A 741 3.88 30.07 -22.53
C ILE A 741 3.04 29.21 -21.59
N ASN A 742 1.83 29.64 -21.25
CA ASN A 742 0.96 28.99 -20.27
C ASN A 742 0.57 27.56 -20.71
N PRO A 743 1.02 26.49 -20.01
CA PRO A 743 0.70 25.10 -20.38
C PRO A 743 -0.76 24.70 -20.06
N TRP A 744 -1.48 25.48 -19.24
CA TRP A 744 -2.86 25.16 -18.81
C TRP A 744 -3.92 25.25 -19.92
N ILE A 745 -3.58 25.83 -21.07
CA ILE A 745 -4.44 25.80 -22.25
C ILE A 745 -4.39 24.42 -22.95
N ILE A 746 -3.38 23.58 -22.68
CA ILE A 746 -3.26 22.25 -23.31
C ILE A 746 -3.89 21.14 -22.44
N SER A 747 -3.86 21.26 -21.10
CA SER A 747 -4.49 20.25 -20.22
C SER A 747 -6.02 20.34 -20.20
N SER A 748 -6.60 21.52 -20.44
CA SER A 748 -8.04 21.70 -20.61
C SER A 748 -8.57 21.25 -21.99
N LEU A 749 -7.67 21.05 -22.97
CA LEU A 749 -8.00 20.44 -24.27
C LEU A 749 -7.81 18.92 -24.27
N GLY A 750 -6.96 18.37 -23.40
CA GLY A 750 -6.85 16.92 -23.19
C GLY A 750 -8.12 16.27 -22.64
N ALA A 751 -8.92 17.02 -21.87
CA ALA A 751 -10.23 16.58 -21.37
C ALA A 751 -11.38 16.71 -22.41
N LEU A 752 -11.13 17.35 -23.56
CA LEU A 752 -12.09 17.49 -24.67
C LEU A 752 -11.72 16.64 -25.90
N ALA A 753 -10.48 16.12 -25.97
CA ALA A 753 -9.99 15.34 -27.11
C ALA A 753 -10.56 13.90 -27.18
N THR A 754 -11.18 13.38 -26.12
CA THR A 754 -11.87 12.08 -26.12
C THR A 754 -13.32 12.14 -26.63
N SER A 755 -13.82 13.32 -27.01
CA SER A 755 -15.18 13.47 -27.59
C SER A 755 -15.20 13.80 -29.10
N ILE A 756 -14.05 13.87 -29.79
CA ILE A 756 -13.96 14.20 -31.22
C ILE A 756 -13.09 13.17 -31.98
N TYR A 757 -13.38 11.88 -31.77
CA TYR A 757 -12.92 10.79 -32.66
C TYR A 757 -14.09 9.87 -33.05
N LEU A 758 -15.26 10.47 -33.30
CA LEU A 758 -16.45 9.78 -33.81
C LEU A 758 -17.11 10.47 -35.01
N ILE A 759 -16.45 11.47 -35.62
CA ILE A 759 -16.79 11.98 -36.95
C ILE A 759 -15.49 12.32 -37.68
N LEU A 760 -14.83 11.28 -38.23
CA LEU A 760 -14.15 11.26 -39.53
C LEU A 760 -13.76 9.82 -39.89
#